data_AF-A0A0B8WSI3-F1
#
_entry.id   AF-A0A0B8WSI3-F1
#
_cell.length_a   1.000
_cell.length_b   1.000
_cell.length_c   1.000
_cell.angle_alpha   90.00
_cell.angle_beta   90.00
_cell.angle_gamma   90.00
#
_symmetry.space_group_name_H-M   'P 1'
#
loop_
_entity.id
_entity.type
_entity.pdbx_description
1 polymer ?
#
loop_
_entity_poly.entity_id
_entity_poly.type
_entity_poly.pdbx_seq_one_letter_code
_entity_poly.pdbx_strand_id
1 'polypeptide(L)'
;MFGPTSRLLKVFALALLALLFYFFARVEFLLWNWSLFKAKEFSDILWSFIVGLRFDISAVLSLSAPLILLAMVPWPGRWQRGWQWFLAVGFTVLQIPLFILNLGDTEFINFVGRRFTYDSLFIMNELQGKIWNFVSSYWLLFIINTVLVVLFIVAIFRLSFKNAPGLYWPGQRKQPLGYWLSHLFLSFVAIVISVIGIRGGLQSKPVNFVSANVFPAPLLNNLVLNSSFTFIKSYGAEGLKQEKFFASKDDLLRHLNGSYAGSKLEGLRLPKPQNVVLIILESFGEEYLGPVNGKSYTPFMDSLMEKSLVFKNAYANGRRSIEGIGAVMAGIPALMNEPFISSHFTSNYFLGLGTLLSQKGYSTSFFHGGHNGTMYFDSFMQSAGVEKYFGSKEYNNAADDDGVWGIWDEPFLQWMLVQLDSTPQPFMTSVFTLSSHQPFKVPAQYQSQFPEGPIEILKTIAYTDFALKKFFEEAAKKPWYKDTLFIVTADHTSMHYRKEYENDLGSYRIPLFLYHPSFAFPKVDTEKIVQQIDIPATVLDFLGISETDKNYLGSSMFVDGDKTAVNFIDGRYLLFANDFYLRWTPGHTEPQMYSALDRDGLQELTGAMITPEQRERKQLLEQKLKATIQYFNEGMWDNKLYYPTR
;
A
#
# COMPACT_ATOMS: atom_id res chain seq x y z
N MET A 1 -35.70 19.02 25.26
CA MET A 1 -36.16 18.34 24.04
C MET A 1 -36.92 17.06 24.39
N PHE A 2 -38.22 16.81 24.14
CA PHE A 2 -38.68 15.42 23.96
C PHE A 2 -39.50 15.33 22.68
N GLY A 3 -38.71 15.26 21.61
CA GLY A 3 -39.12 15.14 20.22
C GLY A 3 -38.02 14.40 19.45
N PRO A 4 -38.17 14.19 18.14
CA PRO A 4 -37.18 13.51 17.30
C PRO A 4 -35.78 14.14 17.45
N THR A 5 -35.72 15.47 17.55
CA THR A 5 -34.51 16.23 17.87
C THR A 5 -33.79 15.78 19.15
N SER A 6 -34.50 15.51 20.23
CA SER A 6 -33.84 15.04 21.47
C SER A 6 -33.33 13.61 21.39
N ARG A 7 -33.94 12.78 20.52
CA ARG A 7 -33.46 11.42 20.26
C ARG A 7 -32.12 11.50 19.54
N LEU A 8 -32.02 12.36 18.53
CA LEU A 8 -30.76 12.64 17.82
C LEU A 8 -29.67 13.12 18.78
N LEU A 9 -29.94 14.17 19.57
CA LEU A 9 -28.97 14.68 20.55
C LEU A 9 -28.49 13.60 21.52
N LYS A 10 -29.40 12.69 21.90
CA LYS A 10 -29.07 11.58 22.79
C LYS A 10 -28.18 10.52 22.13
N VAL A 11 -28.41 10.19 20.86
CA VAL A 11 -27.53 9.29 20.11
C VAL A 11 -26.14 9.89 19.97
N PHE A 12 -26.03 11.19 19.68
CA PHE A 12 -24.72 11.87 19.65
C PHE A 12 -24.06 11.95 21.04
N ALA A 13 -24.82 12.13 22.12
CA ALA A 13 -24.27 12.07 23.48
C ALA A 13 -23.75 10.66 23.82
N LEU A 14 -24.44 9.60 23.36
CA LEU A 14 -23.96 8.22 23.46
C LEU A 14 -22.73 7.98 22.59
N ALA A 15 -22.65 8.57 21.40
CA ALA A 15 -21.47 8.51 20.54
C ALA A 15 -20.25 9.19 21.19
N LEU A 16 -20.42 10.36 21.81
CA LEU A 16 -19.36 11.03 22.58
C LEU A 16 -18.91 10.18 23.78
N LEU A 17 -19.85 9.53 24.47
CA LEU A 17 -19.52 8.57 25.53
C LEU A 17 -18.72 7.39 24.98
N ALA A 18 -19.10 6.83 23.82
CA ALA A 18 -18.34 5.76 23.18
C ALA A 18 -16.91 6.20 22.83
N LEU A 19 -16.72 7.42 22.30
CA LEU A 19 -15.38 7.96 22.02
C LEU A 19 -14.49 8.04 23.26
N LEU A 20 -15.06 8.42 24.41
CA LEU A 20 -14.33 8.41 25.68
C LEU A 20 -13.86 6.99 26.06
N PHE A 21 -14.69 5.98 25.81
CA PHE A 21 -14.32 4.59 26.09
C PHE A 21 -13.33 4.02 25.06
N TYR A 22 -13.38 4.45 23.79
CA TYR A 22 -12.34 4.15 22.81
C TYR A 22 -10.99 4.77 23.21
N PHE A 23 -11.00 5.97 23.77
CA PHE A 23 -9.79 6.57 24.34
C PHE A 23 -9.21 5.69 25.46
N PHE A 24 -10.04 5.22 26.40
CA PHE A 24 -9.58 4.32 27.46
C PHE A 24 -9.09 2.97 26.92
N ALA A 25 -9.76 2.40 25.91
CA ALA A 25 -9.33 1.18 25.23
C ALA A 25 -7.95 1.37 24.56
N ARG A 26 -7.68 2.54 23.99
CA ARG A 26 -6.37 2.88 23.41
C ARG A 26 -5.29 3.07 24.48
N VAL A 27 -5.62 3.67 25.63
CA VAL A 27 -4.72 3.77 26.78
C VAL A 27 -4.38 2.37 27.31
N GLU A 28 -5.39 1.52 27.48
CA GLU A 28 -5.20 0.13 27.88
C GLU A 28 -4.27 -0.60 26.89
N PHE A 29 -4.54 -0.48 25.59
CA PHE A 29 -3.72 -1.07 24.54
C PHE A 29 -2.25 -0.62 24.62
N LEU A 30 -2.00 0.69 24.80
CA LEU A 30 -0.66 1.24 24.95
C LEU A 30 0.05 0.70 26.20
N LEU A 31 -0.64 0.68 27.33
CA LEU A 31 -0.06 0.28 28.62
C LEU A 31 0.23 -1.23 28.66
N TRP A 32 -0.69 -2.05 28.14
CA TRP A 32 -0.49 -3.50 28.03
C TRP A 32 0.71 -3.83 27.15
N ASN A 33 0.84 -3.09 26.03
CA ASN A 33 1.90 -3.28 25.06
C ASN A 33 3.08 -2.30 25.23
N TRP A 34 3.32 -1.81 26.44
CA TRP A 34 4.31 -0.75 26.67
C TRP A 34 5.72 -1.13 26.20
N SER A 35 6.08 -2.41 26.24
CA SER A 35 7.34 -2.94 25.72
C SER A 35 7.58 -2.60 24.25
N LEU A 36 6.52 -2.54 23.44
CA LEU A 36 6.55 -2.22 22.01
C LEU A 36 6.76 -0.71 21.75
N PHE A 37 6.32 0.14 22.68
CA PHE A 37 6.26 1.60 22.48
C PHE A 37 7.26 2.40 23.33
N LYS A 38 7.87 1.80 24.36
CA LYS A 38 8.77 2.49 25.31
C LYS A 38 9.99 3.18 24.68
N ALA A 39 10.38 2.78 23.47
CA ALA A 39 11.51 3.36 22.75
C ALA A 39 11.11 4.52 21.82
N LYS A 40 9.82 4.90 21.78
CA LYS A 40 9.30 5.96 20.92
C LYS A 40 9.20 7.28 21.68
N GLU A 41 9.26 8.39 20.96
CA GLU A 41 9.14 9.70 21.57
C GLU A 41 7.73 9.92 22.11
N PHE A 42 7.63 10.65 23.22
CA PHE A 42 6.34 10.97 23.84
C PHE A 42 5.45 11.83 22.92
N SER A 43 6.07 12.72 22.13
CA SER A 43 5.44 13.50 21.05
C SER A 43 4.72 12.59 20.05
N ASP A 44 5.39 11.53 19.58
CA ASP A 44 4.81 10.61 18.60
C ASP A 44 3.67 9.79 19.20
N ILE A 45 3.80 9.37 20.47
CA ILE A 45 2.71 8.70 21.18
C ILE A 45 1.51 9.64 21.27
N LEU A 46 1.69 10.90 21.71
CA LEU A 46 0.60 11.86 21.80
C LEU A 46 -0.04 12.12 20.43
N TRP A 47 0.77 12.28 19.37
CA TRP A 47 0.29 12.45 18.01
C TRP A 47 -0.53 11.24 17.55
N SER A 48 -0.14 10.02 17.94
CA SER A 48 -0.89 8.79 17.65
C SER A 48 -2.31 8.82 18.21
N PHE A 49 -2.51 9.41 19.40
CA PHE A 49 -3.85 9.58 19.99
C PHE A 49 -4.68 10.63 19.26
N ILE A 50 -4.05 11.75 18.86
CA ILE A 50 -4.73 12.82 18.12
C ILE A 50 -5.22 12.30 16.76
N VAL A 51 -4.34 11.64 16.00
CA VAL A 51 -4.71 11.04 14.72
C VAL A 51 -5.67 9.87 14.92
N GLY A 52 -5.47 9.07 15.98
CA GLY A 52 -6.31 7.93 16.31
C GLY A 52 -7.78 8.28 16.58
N LEU A 53 -8.05 9.46 17.16
CA LEU A 53 -9.40 9.95 17.38
C LEU A 53 -10.23 9.99 16.07
N ARG A 54 -9.58 10.26 14.94
CA ARG A 54 -10.21 10.26 13.61
C ARG A 54 -10.80 8.89 13.26
N PHE A 55 -10.07 7.82 13.57
CA PHE A 55 -10.50 6.44 13.36
C PHE A 55 -11.57 6.01 14.37
N ASP A 56 -11.49 6.52 15.60
CA ASP A 56 -12.50 6.28 16.64
C ASP A 56 -13.84 6.91 16.25
N ILE A 57 -13.83 8.15 15.77
CA ILE A 57 -15.01 8.85 15.23
C ILE A 57 -15.60 8.07 14.06
N SER A 58 -14.76 7.62 13.13
CA SER A 58 -15.20 6.83 11.97
C SER A 58 -15.90 5.54 12.41
N ALA A 59 -15.31 4.78 13.33
CA ALA A 59 -15.88 3.52 13.83
C ALA A 59 -17.20 3.75 14.58
N VAL A 60 -17.20 4.64 15.58
CA VAL A 60 -18.36 4.92 16.42
C VAL A 60 -19.55 5.40 15.59
N LEU A 61 -19.33 6.33 14.65
CA LEU A 61 -20.42 6.87 13.84
C LEU A 61 -20.90 5.88 12.77
N SER A 62 -20.01 5.03 12.22
CA SER A 62 -20.41 3.98 11.27
C SER A 62 -21.37 3.00 11.93
N LEU A 63 -21.04 2.56 13.14
CA LEU A 63 -21.88 1.66 13.93
C LEU A 63 -23.17 2.33 14.40
N SER A 64 -23.10 3.63 14.72
CA SER A 64 -24.26 4.37 15.20
C SER A 64 -25.20 4.82 14.07
N ALA A 65 -24.77 4.74 12.80
CA ALA A 65 -25.53 5.25 11.65
C ALA A 65 -26.98 4.73 11.58
N PRO A 66 -27.27 3.42 11.79
CA PRO A 66 -28.65 2.93 11.81
C PRO A 66 -29.50 3.60 12.91
N LEU A 67 -28.94 3.82 14.09
CA LEU A 67 -29.64 4.47 15.20
C LEU A 67 -29.83 5.96 14.97
N ILE A 68 -28.86 6.63 14.33
CA ILE A 68 -28.95 8.04 13.95
C ILE A 68 -30.10 8.22 12.95
N LEU A 69 -30.19 7.39 11.91
CA LEU A 69 -31.28 7.43 10.94
C LEU A 69 -32.64 7.16 11.59
N LEU A 70 -32.75 6.14 12.44
CA LEU A 70 -34.01 5.82 13.13
C LEU A 70 -34.43 6.92 14.13
N ALA A 71 -33.47 7.64 14.72
CA ALA A 71 -33.73 8.76 15.62
C ALA A 71 -34.31 10.00 14.91
N MET A 72 -34.13 10.11 13.59
CA MET A 72 -34.75 11.17 12.76
C MET A 72 -36.26 10.95 12.59
N VAL A 73 -36.74 9.71 12.70
CA VAL A 73 -38.15 9.41 12.46
C VAL A 73 -39.01 9.92 13.62
N PRO A 74 -40.11 10.66 13.35
CA PRO A 74 -40.99 11.20 14.38
C PRO A 74 -41.95 10.17 14.99
N TRP A 75 -41.41 9.13 15.64
CA TRP A 75 -42.20 8.08 16.30
C TRP A 75 -43.13 8.60 17.39
N PRO A 76 -44.34 8.03 17.60
CA PRO A 76 -45.28 8.45 18.63
C PRO A 76 -44.69 8.49 20.06
N GLY A 77 -45.11 9.45 20.87
CA GLY A 77 -44.60 9.66 22.23
C GLY A 77 -44.96 8.58 23.24
N ARG A 78 -46.07 7.87 23.00
CA ARG A 78 -46.43 6.66 23.75
C ARG A 78 -45.32 5.60 23.73
N TRP A 79 -44.44 5.64 22.72
CA TRP A 79 -43.31 4.72 22.60
C TRP A 79 -42.01 5.29 23.20
N GLN A 80 -42.05 6.42 23.92
CA GLN A 80 -40.83 7.07 24.42
C GLN A 80 -40.02 6.18 25.37
N ARG A 81 -40.66 5.47 26.30
CA ARG A 81 -39.97 4.51 27.19
C ARG A 81 -39.38 3.36 26.38
N GLY A 82 -40.16 2.78 25.46
CA GLY A 82 -39.68 1.73 24.55
C GLY A 82 -38.51 2.19 23.68
N TRP A 83 -38.52 3.44 23.21
CA TRP A 83 -37.46 4.04 22.41
C TRP A 83 -36.19 4.31 23.22
N GLN A 84 -36.31 4.71 24.49
CA GLN A 84 -35.15 4.84 25.37
C GLN A 84 -34.47 3.50 25.61
N TRP A 85 -35.26 2.44 25.81
CA TRP A 85 -34.76 1.07 25.89
C TRP A 85 -34.14 0.61 24.58
N PHE A 86 -34.83 0.82 23.46
CA PHE A 86 -34.32 0.47 22.13
C PHE A 86 -33.01 1.18 21.81
N LEU A 87 -32.88 2.48 22.08
CA LEU A 87 -31.63 3.21 21.89
C LEU A 87 -30.53 2.70 22.81
N ALA A 88 -30.80 2.51 24.10
CA ALA A 88 -29.81 2.03 25.05
C ALA A 88 -29.31 0.63 24.67
N VAL A 89 -30.23 -0.31 24.46
CA VAL A 89 -29.92 -1.69 24.08
C VAL A 89 -29.31 -1.75 22.69
N GLY A 90 -29.89 -1.08 21.70
CA GLY A 90 -29.37 -1.06 20.33
C GLY A 90 -27.97 -0.48 20.26
N PHE A 91 -27.70 0.64 20.95
CA PHE A 91 -26.37 1.24 20.98
C PHE A 91 -25.37 0.30 21.69
N THR A 92 -25.80 -0.33 22.78
CA THR A 92 -25.00 -1.32 23.50
C THR A 92 -24.66 -2.52 22.62
N VAL A 93 -25.64 -3.10 21.92
CA VAL A 93 -25.48 -4.26 21.04
C VAL A 93 -24.58 -3.94 19.85
N LEU A 94 -24.62 -2.73 19.32
CA LEU A 94 -23.76 -2.32 18.20
C LEU A 94 -22.31 -2.06 18.63
N GLN A 95 -22.07 -1.58 19.85
CA GLN A 95 -20.74 -1.17 20.32
C GLN A 95 -20.00 -2.26 21.10
N ILE A 96 -20.69 -3.04 21.97
CA ILE A 96 -20.05 -4.05 22.83
C ILE A 96 -19.23 -5.09 22.06
N PRO A 97 -19.73 -5.69 20.95
CA PRO A 97 -18.96 -6.71 20.25
C PRO A 97 -17.56 -6.24 19.88
N LEU A 98 -17.38 -4.94 19.61
CA LEU A 98 -16.09 -4.40 19.22
C LEU A 98 -15.21 -3.98 20.41
N PHE A 99 -15.79 -3.65 21.57
CA PHE A 99 -15.02 -3.61 22.82
C PHE A 99 -14.49 -5.01 23.19
N ILE A 100 -15.27 -6.06 22.92
CA ILE A 100 -14.80 -7.44 23.07
C ILE A 100 -13.71 -7.77 22.04
N LEU A 101 -13.82 -7.27 20.80
CA LEU A 101 -12.73 -7.42 19.83
C LEU A 101 -11.45 -6.69 20.29
N ASN A 102 -11.55 -5.52 20.91
CA ASN A 102 -10.39 -4.80 21.45
C ASN A 102 -9.62 -5.63 22.50
N LEU A 103 -10.33 -6.42 23.30
CA LEU A 103 -9.71 -7.36 24.24
C LEU A 103 -8.84 -8.39 23.50
N GLY A 104 -9.39 -9.03 22.47
CA GLY A 104 -8.62 -10.00 21.68
C GLY A 104 -7.44 -9.33 20.98
N ASP A 105 -7.68 -8.16 20.41
CA ASP A 105 -6.71 -7.39 19.65
C ASP A 105 -5.52 -6.90 20.48
N THR A 106 -5.76 -6.55 21.75
CA THR A 106 -4.72 -6.02 22.65
C THR A 106 -3.58 -7.01 22.85
N GLU A 107 -3.87 -8.31 22.88
CA GLU A 107 -2.85 -9.34 22.90
C GLU A 107 -2.49 -9.86 21.50
N PHE A 108 -3.44 -9.83 20.55
CA PHE A 108 -3.22 -10.28 19.17
C PHE A 108 -2.02 -9.59 18.50
N ILE A 109 -1.78 -8.31 18.79
CA ILE A 109 -0.62 -7.60 18.24
C ILE A 109 0.72 -8.21 18.68
N ASN A 110 0.82 -8.85 19.84
CA ASN A 110 2.06 -9.53 20.24
C ASN A 110 2.29 -10.83 19.46
N PHE A 111 1.21 -11.43 18.93
CA PHE A 111 1.29 -12.64 18.12
C PHE A 111 1.56 -12.37 16.64
N VAL A 112 0.85 -11.39 16.07
CA VAL A 112 0.87 -11.10 14.63
C VAL A 112 1.55 -9.77 14.29
N GLY A 113 1.71 -8.85 15.24
CA GLY A 113 2.37 -7.55 14.98
C GLY A 113 1.54 -6.54 14.17
N ARG A 114 0.25 -6.82 13.95
CA ARG A 114 -0.74 -5.88 13.40
C ARG A 114 -2.08 -5.98 14.13
N ARG A 115 -2.96 -5.01 13.90
CA ARG A 115 -4.34 -4.99 14.43
C ARG A 115 -5.21 -6.12 13.89
N PHE A 116 -6.14 -6.57 14.73
CA PHE A 116 -7.16 -7.55 14.41
C PHE A 116 -8.06 -7.06 13.27
N THR A 117 -8.28 -7.94 12.31
CA THR A 117 -9.00 -7.70 11.06
C THR A 117 -10.03 -8.81 10.84
N TYR A 118 -10.98 -8.63 9.92
CA TYR A 118 -12.08 -9.58 9.72
C TYR A 118 -11.60 -10.98 9.34
N ASP A 119 -10.58 -11.04 8.49
CA ASP A 119 -9.91 -12.25 8.04
C ASP A 119 -9.18 -12.99 9.19
N SER A 120 -8.81 -12.28 10.27
CA SER A 120 -8.24 -12.87 11.49
C SER A 120 -9.20 -13.79 12.26
N LEU A 121 -10.52 -13.77 11.96
CA LEU A 121 -11.49 -14.71 12.53
C LEU A 121 -11.17 -16.18 12.18
N PHE A 122 -10.51 -16.44 11.06
CA PHE A 122 -10.05 -17.79 10.74
C PHE A 122 -9.09 -18.34 11.81
N ILE A 123 -8.16 -17.50 12.31
CA ILE A 123 -7.22 -17.88 13.38
C ILE A 123 -8.01 -18.26 14.65
N MET A 124 -9.12 -17.58 14.94
CA MET A 124 -9.99 -17.95 16.05
C MET A 124 -10.62 -19.34 15.88
N ASN A 125 -10.89 -19.78 14.65
CA ASN A 125 -11.38 -21.14 14.38
C ASN A 125 -10.29 -22.19 14.65
N GLU A 126 -9.03 -21.90 14.34
CA GLU A 126 -7.91 -22.81 14.67
C GLU A 126 -7.63 -22.88 16.19
N LEU A 127 -8.03 -21.86 16.93
CA LEU A 127 -7.94 -21.81 18.39
C LEU A 127 -9.12 -22.51 19.11
N GLN A 128 -10.05 -23.15 18.38
CA GLN A 128 -11.13 -23.93 18.98
C GLN A 128 -10.56 -24.99 19.95
N GLY A 129 -11.05 -24.96 21.20
CA GLY A 129 -10.56 -25.80 22.29
C GLY A 129 -9.38 -25.23 23.10
N LYS A 130 -8.71 -24.17 22.64
CA LYS A 130 -7.62 -23.47 23.36
C LYS A 130 -8.05 -22.15 24.01
N ILE A 131 -9.29 -21.72 23.78
CA ILE A 131 -9.84 -20.45 24.30
C ILE A 131 -9.72 -20.37 25.83
N TRP A 132 -10.00 -21.45 26.55
CA TRP A 132 -9.86 -21.44 28.02
C TRP A 132 -8.43 -21.23 28.49
N ASN A 133 -7.44 -21.77 27.78
CA ASN A 133 -6.02 -21.54 28.08
C ASN A 133 -5.62 -20.10 27.76
N PHE A 134 -6.17 -19.51 26.70
CA PHE A 134 -5.96 -18.10 26.39
C PHE A 134 -6.57 -17.21 27.49
N VAL A 135 -7.83 -17.44 27.86
CA VAL A 135 -8.51 -16.69 28.93
C VAL A 135 -7.76 -16.82 30.25
N SER A 136 -7.31 -18.02 30.62
CA SER A 136 -6.57 -18.23 31.87
C SER A 136 -5.19 -17.58 31.85
N SER A 137 -4.50 -17.59 30.72
CA SER A 137 -3.18 -16.94 30.57
C SER A 137 -3.30 -15.42 30.65
N TYR A 138 -4.38 -14.85 30.13
CA TYR A 138 -4.61 -13.39 30.04
C TYR A 138 -5.72 -12.90 30.97
N TRP A 139 -5.99 -13.60 32.08
CA TRP A 139 -7.15 -13.33 32.96
C TRP A 139 -7.24 -11.88 33.45
N LEU A 140 -6.11 -11.21 33.68
CA LEU A 140 -6.07 -9.81 34.09
C LEU A 140 -6.60 -8.87 32.99
N LEU A 141 -6.22 -9.10 31.73
CA LEU A 141 -6.73 -8.36 30.58
C LEU A 141 -8.24 -8.53 30.45
N PHE A 142 -8.74 -9.76 30.68
CA PHE A 142 -10.17 -10.04 30.71
C PHE A 142 -10.91 -9.27 31.82
N ILE A 143 -10.34 -9.17 33.02
CA ILE A 143 -10.95 -8.38 34.10
C ILE A 143 -10.97 -6.89 33.74
N ILE A 144 -9.86 -6.32 33.28
CA ILE A 144 -9.77 -4.90 32.91
C ILE A 144 -10.83 -4.55 31.86
N ASN A 145 -10.92 -5.34 30.78
CA ASN A 145 -11.92 -5.13 29.75
C ASN A 145 -13.35 -5.36 30.24
N THR A 146 -13.58 -6.37 31.08
CA THR A 146 -14.92 -6.61 31.66
C THR A 146 -15.37 -5.41 32.49
N VAL A 147 -14.47 -4.84 33.30
CA VAL A 147 -14.74 -3.62 34.05
C VAL A 147 -15.04 -2.46 33.09
N LEU A 148 -14.24 -2.28 32.04
CA LEU A 148 -14.45 -1.23 31.05
C LEU A 148 -15.82 -1.37 30.36
N VAL A 149 -16.21 -2.57 29.94
CA VAL A 149 -17.51 -2.86 29.32
C VAL A 149 -18.65 -2.64 30.31
N VAL A 150 -18.53 -3.10 31.55
CA VAL A 150 -19.56 -2.88 32.58
C VAL A 150 -19.73 -1.39 32.89
N LEU A 151 -18.64 -0.64 33.02
CA LEU A 151 -18.68 0.81 33.20
C LEU A 151 -19.33 1.49 32.00
N PHE A 152 -19.05 1.04 30.78
CA PHE A 152 -19.68 1.55 29.56
C PHE A 152 -21.19 1.31 29.54
N ILE A 153 -21.62 0.08 29.84
CA ILE A 153 -23.05 -0.28 29.97
C ILE A 153 -23.71 0.61 31.03
N VAL A 154 -23.14 0.67 32.24
CA VAL A 154 -23.70 1.48 33.33
C VAL A 154 -23.79 2.95 32.92
N ALA A 155 -22.78 3.48 32.22
CA ALA A 155 -22.80 4.85 31.72
C ALA A 155 -23.87 5.07 30.64
N ILE A 156 -24.04 4.14 29.68
CA ILE A 156 -25.11 4.17 28.68
C ILE A 156 -26.47 4.18 29.36
N PHE A 157 -26.71 3.26 30.30
CA PHE A 157 -27.98 3.14 30.98
C PHE A 157 -28.24 4.36 31.88
N ARG A 158 -27.24 4.86 32.61
CA ARG A 158 -27.38 6.11 33.36
C ARG A 158 -27.70 7.27 32.44
N LEU A 159 -26.99 7.47 31.33
CA LEU A 159 -27.27 8.55 30.38
C LEU A 159 -28.63 8.37 29.68
N SER A 160 -29.04 7.12 29.47
CA SER A 160 -30.29 6.77 28.81
C SER A 160 -31.52 6.90 29.70
N PHE A 161 -31.37 6.68 31.00
CA PHE A 161 -32.48 6.68 31.96
C PHE A 161 -32.39 7.80 33.00
N LYS A 162 -31.34 8.64 32.99
CA LYS A 162 -31.30 9.86 33.81
C LYS A 162 -32.49 10.74 33.42
N ASN A 163 -33.32 11.04 34.41
CA ASN A 163 -34.49 11.89 34.27
C ASN A 163 -34.04 13.27 33.80
N ALA A 164 -34.21 13.57 32.51
CA ALA A 164 -34.22 14.95 32.07
C ALA A 164 -35.53 15.57 32.62
N PRO A 165 -35.46 16.61 33.47
CA PRO A 165 -36.66 17.23 33.99
C PRO A 165 -37.52 17.72 32.82
N GLY A 166 -38.80 17.33 32.87
CA GLY A 166 -39.91 17.83 32.07
C GLY A 166 -39.56 18.39 30.70
N LEU A 167 -39.49 17.53 29.69
CA LEU A 167 -39.81 17.99 28.35
C LEU A 167 -40.96 17.17 27.77
N TYR A 168 -41.97 17.91 27.36
CA TYR A 168 -43.23 17.37 26.91
C TYR A 168 -43.08 16.77 25.52
N TRP A 169 -43.69 15.60 25.33
CA TRP A 169 -43.92 15.07 24.01
C TRP A 169 -44.92 15.99 23.27
N PRO A 170 -44.69 16.33 21.99
CA PRO A 170 -45.50 17.32 21.29
C PRO A 170 -46.87 16.76 20.84
N GLY A 171 -47.12 15.46 21.03
CA GLY A 171 -48.29 14.75 20.55
C GLY A 171 -49.63 15.11 21.21
N GLN A 172 -49.68 16.13 22.06
CA GLN A 172 -50.94 16.66 22.60
C GLN A 172 -51.36 18.02 21.98
N ARG A 173 -50.53 18.64 21.13
CA ARG A 173 -50.88 19.87 20.37
C ARG A 173 -50.28 19.86 18.96
N LYS A 174 -50.99 20.42 17.96
CA LYS A 174 -50.42 20.66 16.62
C LYS A 174 -49.15 21.48 16.76
N GLN A 175 -48.03 20.97 16.24
CA GLN A 175 -46.74 21.65 16.34
C GLN A 175 -46.66 22.79 15.32
N PRO A 176 -46.04 23.92 15.68
CA PRO A 176 -45.81 25.00 14.73
C PRO A 176 -44.84 24.53 13.64
N LEU A 177 -44.97 25.08 12.43
CA LEU A 177 -44.09 24.78 11.29
C LEU A 177 -42.60 24.91 11.66
N GLY A 178 -42.24 25.91 12.47
CA GLY A 178 -40.87 26.13 12.94
C GLY A 178 -40.27 24.96 13.72
N TYR A 179 -41.07 24.15 14.42
CA TYR A 179 -40.57 22.95 15.10
C TYR A 179 -40.10 21.90 14.08
N TRP A 180 -40.88 21.67 13.04
CA TRP A 180 -40.54 20.72 11.98
C TRP A 180 -39.36 21.20 11.16
N LEU A 181 -39.27 22.51 10.87
CA LEU A 181 -38.10 23.11 10.23
C LEU A 181 -36.83 22.93 11.05
N SER A 182 -36.88 23.19 12.36
CA SER A 182 -35.73 22.95 13.26
C SER A 182 -35.35 21.48 13.34
N HIS A 183 -36.33 20.57 13.35
CA HIS A 183 -36.06 19.14 13.33
C HIS A 183 -35.40 18.69 12.02
N LEU A 184 -35.91 19.15 10.87
CA LEU A 184 -35.32 18.89 9.56
C LEU A 184 -33.89 19.43 9.47
N PHE A 185 -33.67 20.65 9.94
CA PHE A 185 -32.34 21.26 9.99
C PHE A 185 -31.37 20.45 10.85
N LEU A 186 -31.78 20.02 12.05
CA LEU A 186 -30.93 19.22 12.93
C LEU A 186 -30.70 17.79 12.40
N SER A 187 -31.67 17.20 11.71
CA SER A 187 -31.49 15.93 10.99
C SER A 187 -30.48 16.10 9.85
N PHE A 188 -30.57 17.19 9.08
CA PHE A 188 -29.60 17.51 8.04
C PHE A 188 -28.18 17.67 8.63
N VAL A 189 -28.03 18.47 9.69
CA VAL A 189 -26.75 18.64 10.39
C VAL A 189 -26.23 17.31 10.94
N ALA A 190 -27.10 16.48 11.51
CA ALA A 190 -26.74 15.14 11.98
C ALA A 190 -26.20 14.26 10.84
N ILE A 191 -26.85 14.24 9.68
CA ILE A 191 -26.37 13.52 8.50
C ILE A 191 -25.00 14.05 8.08
N VAL A 192 -24.84 15.37 7.98
CA VAL A 192 -23.58 15.99 7.56
C VAL A 192 -22.44 15.62 8.51
N ILE A 193 -22.65 15.75 9.83
CA ILE A 193 -21.65 15.38 10.85
C ILE A 193 -21.34 13.88 10.78
N SER A 194 -22.36 13.02 10.65
CA SER A 194 -22.17 11.57 10.54
C SER A 194 -21.38 11.20 9.29
N VAL A 195 -21.72 11.76 8.13
CA VAL A 195 -21.02 11.49 6.87
C VAL A 195 -19.57 11.97 6.93
N ILE A 196 -19.32 13.19 7.41
CA ILE A 196 -17.95 13.71 7.56
C ILE A 196 -17.16 12.86 8.56
N GLY A 197 -17.75 12.50 9.70
CA GLY A 197 -17.11 11.70 10.73
C GLY A 197 -16.82 10.26 10.27
N ILE A 198 -17.75 9.60 9.58
CA ILE A 198 -17.57 8.27 8.97
C ILE A 198 -16.50 8.31 7.87
N ARG A 199 -16.44 9.39 7.09
CA ARG A 199 -15.34 9.58 6.12
C ARG A 199 -14.00 9.87 6.80
N GLY A 200 -14.00 10.21 8.10
CA GLY A 200 -12.85 10.71 8.84
C GLY A 200 -12.45 12.14 8.47
N GLY A 201 -13.27 12.93 7.78
CA GLY A 201 -12.97 14.31 7.44
C GLY A 201 -13.43 14.75 6.06
N LEU A 202 -12.90 15.89 5.61
CA LEU A 202 -13.28 16.57 4.36
C LEU A 202 -12.39 16.23 3.16
N GLN A 203 -11.44 15.31 3.33
CA GLN A 203 -10.57 14.89 2.25
C GLN A 203 -11.33 14.14 1.14
N SER A 204 -10.73 14.03 -0.05
CA SER A 204 -11.33 13.43 -1.24
C SER A 204 -11.72 11.95 -1.05
N LYS A 205 -10.86 11.16 -0.40
CA LYS A 205 -11.09 9.74 -0.12
C LYS A 205 -11.38 9.48 1.37
N PRO A 206 -12.38 8.66 1.73
CA PRO A 206 -12.58 8.25 3.12
C PRO A 206 -11.30 7.64 3.72
N VAL A 207 -11.13 7.75 5.04
CA VAL A 207 -10.00 7.13 5.73
C VAL A 207 -9.90 5.62 5.44
N ASN A 208 -8.67 5.15 5.31
CA ASN A 208 -8.33 3.74 5.09
C ASN A 208 -7.14 3.34 5.99
N PHE A 209 -6.73 2.08 5.98
CA PHE A 209 -5.58 1.57 6.75
C PHE A 209 -4.33 2.43 6.55
N VAL A 210 -3.99 2.73 5.30
CA VAL A 210 -2.84 3.58 4.94
C VAL A 210 -2.94 5.01 5.46
N SER A 211 -4.13 5.52 5.76
CA SER A 211 -4.30 6.85 6.37
C SER A 211 -3.78 6.91 7.82
N ALA A 212 -3.52 5.76 8.45
CA ALA A 212 -2.91 5.67 9.76
C ALA A 212 -1.37 5.70 9.70
N ASN A 213 -0.78 5.61 8.51
CA ASN A 213 0.67 5.58 8.28
C ASN A 213 1.28 6.98 8.40
N VAL A 214 1.21 7.57 9.59
CA VAL A 214 1.75 8.89 9.89
C VAL A 214 3.17 8.86 10.47
N PHE A 215 3.76 7.66 10.57
CA PHE A 215 5.12 7.43 11.05
C PHE A 215 5.90 6.46 10.15
N PRO A 216 7.24 6.60 10.07
CA PRO A 216 8.13 5.64 9.40
C PRO A 216 8.10 4.22 9.97
N ALA A 217 7.73 4.05 11.24
CA ALA A 217 7.69 2.74 11.89
C ALA A 217 6.25 2.16 11.85
N PRO A 218 5.99 1.07 11.10
CA PRO A 218 4.66 0.47 10.99
C PRO A 218 4.02 0.09 12.35
N LEU A 219 4.84 -0.30 13.33
CA LEU A 219 4.36 -0.65 14.66
C LEU A 219 3.68 0.52 15.38
N LEU A 220 4.18 1.76 15.21
CA LEU A 220 3.57 2.93 15.83
C LEU A 220 2.27 3.33 15.14
N ASN A 221 2.17 3.11 13.83
CA ASN A 221 0.93 3.29 13.08
C ASN A 221 -0.20 2.36 13.57
N ASN A 222 0.14 1.18 14.11
CA ASN A 222 -0.86 0.31 14.75
C ASN A 222 -1.45 0.93 16.03
N LEU A 223 -0.73 1.81 16.73
CA LEU A 223 -1.29 2.57 17.87
C LEU A 223 -2.32 3.60 17.43
N VAL A 224 -2.30 4.08 16.18
CA VAL A 224 -3.27 5.02 15.59
C VAL A 224 -4.60 4.32 15.26
N LEU A 225 -4.54 3.07 14.82
CA LEU A 225 -5.72 2.27 14.50
C LEU A 225 -6.47 1.80 15.77
N ASN A 226 -7.76 1.46 15.61
CA ASN A 226 -8.56 0.75 16.60
C ASN A 226 -9.22 -0.48 15.96
N SER A 227 -9.46 -1.53 16.75
CA SER A 227 -9.93 -2.84 16.28
C SER A 227 -11.31 -2.77 15.61
N SER A 228 -12.15 -1.84 16.06
CA SER A 228 -13.49 -1.64 15.51
C SER A 228 -13.43 -1.15 14.07
N PHE A 229 -12.59 -0.14 13.83
CA PHE A 229 -12.34 0.41 12.50
C PHE A 229 -11.73 -0.64 11.59
N THR A 230 -10.65 -1.31 12.02
CA THR A 230 -9.94 -2.30 11.19
C THR A 230 -10.84 -3.48 10.84
N PHE A 231 -11.65 -3.98 11.78
CA PHE A 231 -12.61 -5.05 11.54
C PHE A 231 -13.71 -4.66 10.55
N ILE A 232 -14.35 -3.50 10.74
CA ILE A 232 -15.38 -3.00 9.82
C ILE A 232 -14.79 -2.77 8.42
N LYS A 233 -13.59 -2.18 8.35
CA LYS A 233 -12.97 -1.78 7.08
C LYS A 233 -12.47 -2.97 6.26
N SER A 234 -12.03 -4.03 6.92
CA SER A 234 -11.61 -5.29 6.27
C SER A 234 -12.78 -6.26 6.00
N TYR A 235 -14.00 -5.94 6.44
CA TYR A 235 -15.17 -6.77 6.15
C TYR A 235 -15.43 -6.85 4.64
N GLY A 236 -15.47 -8.07 4.10
CA GLY A 236 -15.68 -8.32 2.67
C GLY A 236 -14.43 -8.11 1.81
N ALA A 237 -13.28 -7.76 2.38
CA ALA A 237 -12.01 -7.85 1.68
C ALA A 237 -11.69 -9.32 1.37
N GLU A 238 -11.23 -9.59 0.16
CA GLU A 238 -10.81 -10.94 -0.22
C GLU A 238 -9.52 -11.29 0.54
N GLY A 239 -9.62 -12.26 1.44
CA GLY A 239 -8.47 -12.76 2.18
C GLY A 239 -7.51 -13.53 1.29
N LEU A 240 -6.24 -13.59 1.71
CA LEU A 240 -5.24 -14.44 1.10
C LEU A 240 -5.51 -15.90 1.47
N LYS A 241 -5.37 -16.84 0.53
CA LYS A 241 -5.49 -18.27 0.83
C LYS A 241 -4.23 -18.79 1.52
N GLN A 242 -4.38 -19.56 2.59
CA GLN A 242 -3.28 -20.24 3.27
C GLN A 242 -2.95 -21.58 2.58
N GLU A 243 -2.43 -21.48 1.36
CA GLU A 243 -1.99 -22.66 0.62
C GLU A 243 -0.63 -23.13 1.15
N LYS A 244 -0.57 -24.34 1.69
CA LYS A 244 0.67 -24.94 2.21
C LYS A 244 1.19 -26.00 1.24
N PHE A 245 2.14 -25.61 0.39
CA PHE A 245 2.78 -26.48 -0.60
C PHE A 245 4.04 -27.16 -0.07
N PHE A 246 4.78 -26.49 0.80
CA PHE A 246 6.04 -26.96 1.37
C PHE A 246 5.87 -27.24 2.87
N ALA A 247 6.44 -28.37 3.31
CA ALA A 247 6.45 -28.75 4.73
C ALA A 247 7.55 -28.03 5.53
N SER A 248 8.67 -27.74 4.88
CA SER A 248 9.85 -27.12 5.47
C SER A 248 10.08 -25.74 4.87
N LYS A 249 10.35 -24.77 5.74
CA LYS A 249 10.72 -23.41 5.33
C LYS A 249 12.03 -23.40 4.55
N ASP A 250 13.03 -24.17 4.96
CA ASP A 250 14.32 -24.23 4.27
C ASP A 250 14.19 -24.81 2.85
N ASP A 251 13.20 -25.66 2.62
CA ASP A 251 12.88 -26.19 1.30
C ASP A 251 12.21 -25.12 0.44
N LEU A 252 11.19 -24.45 0.98
CA LEU A 252 10.51 -23.32 0.34
C LEU A 252 11.49 -22.21 -0.08
N LEU A 253 12.40 -21.81 0.82
CA LEU A 253 13.33 -20.72 0.55
C LEU A 253 14.25 -21.05 -0.64
N ARG A 254 14.69 -22.29 -0.82
CA ARG A 254 15.61 -22.67 -1.93
C ARG A 254 15.05 -22.37 -3.32
N HIS A 255 13.74 -22.27 -3.46
CA HIS A 255 13.07 -21.98 -4.72
C HIS A 255 12.83 -20.48 -4.98
N LEU A 256 13.15 -19.60 -4.03
CA LEU A 256 12.97 -18.16 -4.19
C LEU A 256 14.22 -17.48 -4.78
N ASN A 257 14.01 -16.43 -5.57
CA ASN A 257 15.11 -15.68 -6.21
C ASN A 257 16.12 -15.13 -5.19
N GLY A 258 15.66 -14.69 -4.02
CA GLY A 258 16.50 -14.14 -2.96
C GLY A 258 17.41 -15.17 -2.29
N SER A 259 17.30 -16.46 -2.61
CA SER A 259 18.20 -17.49 -2.09
C SER A 259 19.50 -17.63 -2.87
N TYR A 260 19.56 -17.08 -4.10
CA TYR A 260 20.83 -16.96 -4.82
C TYR A 260 21.79 -16.01 -4.08
N ALA A 261 23.09 -16.33 -4.15
CA ALA A 261 24.15 -15.61 -3.46
C ALA A 261 25.37 -15.42 -4.38
N GLY A 262 26.31 -14.56 -3.97
CA GLY A 262 27.52 -14.26 -4.74
C GLY A 262 27.31 -13.10 -5.71
N SER A 263 27.38 -11.87 -5.19
CA SER A 263 27.25 -10.67 -6.01
C SER A 263 28.48 -10.47 -6.90
N LYS A 264 28.26 -10.12 -8.17
CA LYS A 264 29.33 -9.69 -9.08
C LYS A 264 29.97 -8.36 -8.70
N LEU A 265 29.41 -7.63 -7.72
CA LEU A 265 30.00 -6.39 -7.21
C LEU A 265 31.01 -6.62 -6.07
N GLU A 266 31.18 -7.85 -5.59
CA GLU A 266 32.17 -8.18 -4.57
C GLU A 266 33.58 -7.70 -5.01
N GLY A 267 34.22 -6.87 -4.20
CA GLY A 267 35.52 -6.26 -4.52
C GLY A 267 35.51 -5.16 -5.58
N LEU A 268 34.36 -4.84 -6.20
CA LEU A 268 34.22 -3.78 -7.21
C LEU A 268 33.52 -2.53 -6.69
N ARG A 269 32.85 -2.58 -5.54
CA ARG A 269 32.10 -1.44 -4.98
C ARG A 269 33.02 -0.24 -4.71
N LEU A 270 32.50 0.95 -5.01
CA LEU A 270 33.22 2.19 -4.75
C LEU A 270 33.34 2.45 -3.23
N PRO A 271 34.51 2.89 -2.72
CA PRO A 271 34.72 3.11 -1.29
C PRO A 271 34.00 4.37 -0.78
N LYS A 272 33.61 5.27 -1.67
CA LYS A 272 32.88 6.51 -1.33
C LYS A 272 31.38 6.23 -1.32
N PRO A 273 30.60 6.77 -0.38
CA PRO A 273 29.14 6.74 -0.42
C PRO A 273 28.60 7.26 -1.75
N GLN A 274 27.68 6.52 -2.37
CA GLN A 274 27.05 6.87 -3.64
C GLN A 274 25.64 7.38 -3.39
N ASN A 275 25.19 8.36 -4.17
CA ASN A 275 23.78 8.74 -4.20
C ASN A 275 23.00 7.74 -5.05
N VAL A 276 21.68 7.69 -4.84
CA VAL A 276 20.76 6.89 -5.66
C VAL A 276 19.64 7.78 -6.16
N VAL A 277 19.42 7.79 -7.48
CA VAL A 277 18.28 8.44 -8.12
C VAL A 277 17.47 7.37 -8.84
N LEU A 278 16.25 7.12 -8.37
CA LEU A 278 15.32 6.16 -8.95
C LEU A 278 14.26 6.89 -9.77
N ILE A 279 14.28 6.71 -11.08
CA ILE A 279 13.35 7.33 -12.02
C ILE A 279 12.30 6.28 -12.40
N ILE A 280 11.08 6.49 -11.94
CA ILE A 280 9.92 5.65 -12.21
C ILE A 280 9.08 6.35 -13.27
N LEU A 281 8.91 5.68 -14.40
CA LEU A 281 8.24 6.20 -15.58
C LEU A 281 6.77 5.75 -15.59
N GLU A 282 5.85 6.70 -15.56
CA GLU A 282 4.40 6.45 -15.65
C GLU A 282 4.02 5.77 -16.96
N SER A 283 3.48 4.55 -16.85
CA SER A 283 2.87 3.81 -17.96
C SER A 283 3.83 3.40 -19.10
N PHE A 284 5.16 3.44 -18.91
CA PHE A 284 6.13 3.06 -19.95
C PHE A 284 6.20 1.53 -20.15
N GLY A 285 5.72 1.05 -21.30
CA GLY A 285 6.04 -0.29 -21.81
C GLY A 285 7.42 -0.32 -22.47
N GLU A 286 8.11 -1.48 -22.42
CA GLU A 286 9.38 -1.69 -23.13
C GLU A 286 9.24 -1.37 -24.64
N GLU A 287 8.06 -1.64 -25.22
CA GLU A 287 7.77 -1.41 -26.64
C GLU A 287 7.80 0.07 -27.07
N TYR A 288 7.85 1.00 -26.11
CA TYR A 288 7.93 2.44 -26.40
C TYR A 288 9.37 2.88 -26.67
N LEU A 289 10.35 2.07 -26.26
CA LEU A 289 11.76 2.35 -26.37
C LEU A 289 12.35 1.77 -27.67
N GLY A 290 13.50 2.34 -28.06
CA GLY A 290 14.25 1.94 -29.22
C GLY A 290 13.60 2.34 -30.56
N PRO A 291 14.38 2.35 -31.65
CA PRO A 291 13.88 2.74 -32.95
C PRO A 291 12.95 1.68 -33.56
N VAL A 292 11.78 2.10 -34.04
CA VAL A 292 10.89 1.34 -34.92
C VAL A 292 11.01 1.89 -36.33
N ASN A 293 11.42 1.06 -37.30
CA ASN A 293 11.64 1.48 -38.68
C ASN A 293 12.56 2.73 -38.79
N GLY A 294 13.59 2.80 -37.93
CA GLY A 294 14.56 3.90 -37.90
C GLY A 294 14.10 5.17 -37.16
N LYS A 295 12.93 5.17 -36.50
CA LYS A 295 12.44 6.31 -35.69
C LYS A 295 12.16 5.90 -34.25
N SER A 296 12.60 6.70 -33.29
CA SER A 296 12.36 6.47 -31.87
C SER A 296 11.48 7.57 -31.28
N TYR A 297 10.62 7.20 -30.32
CA TYR A 297 9.91 8.14 -29.46
C TYR A 297 10.73 8.55 -28.24
N THR A 298 11.82 7.82 -27.94
CA THR A 298 12.68 8.04 -26.76
C THR A 298 14.16 8.19 -27.13
N PRO A 299 14.52 9.08 -28.08
CA PRO A 299 15.89 9.18 -28.56
C PRO A 299 16.92 9.49 -27.45
N PHE A 300 16.55 10.23 -26.40
CA PHE A 300 17.46 10.48 -25.29
C PHE A 300 17.69 9.21 -24.46
N MET A 301 16.63 8.53 -24.02
CA MET A 301 16.76 7.30 -23.26
C MET A 301 17.48 6.21 -24.05
N ASP A 302 17.24 6.11 -25.36
CA ASP A 302 17.96 5.19 -26.25
C ASP A 302 19.48 5.43 -26.18
N SER A 303 19.91 6.69 -26.26
CA SER A 303 21.32 7.07 -26.13
C SER A 303 21.90 6.86 -24.73
N LEU A 304 21.06 6.94 -23.69
CA LEU A 304 21.46 6.68 -22.31
C LEU A 304 21.64 5.18 -22.08
N MET A 305 20.76 4.36 -22.65
CA MET A 305 20.82 2.90 -22.57
C MET A 305 22.09 2.31 -23.18
N GLU A 306 22.63 2.91 -24.25
CA GLU A 306 23.94 2.51 -24.82
C GLU A 306 25.10 2.61 -23.82
N LYS A 307 24.96 3.44 -22.78
CA LYS A 307 25.96 3.66 -21.72
C LYS A 307 25.55 3.02 -20.40
N SER A 308 24.50 2.22 -20.39
CA SER A 308 23.87 1.65 -19.20
C SER A 308 23.98 0.14 -19.18
N LEU A 309 23.76 -0.44 -18.01
CA LEU A 309 23.47 -1.86 -17.88
C LEU A 309 21.96 -2.07 -18.06
N VAL A 310 21.55 -2.60 -19.21
CA VAL A 310 20.15 -2.77 -19.61
C VAL A 310 19.74 -4.24 -19.48
N PHE A 311 18.59 -4.50 -18.84
CA PHE A 311 18.01 -5.83 -18.75
C PHE A 311 16.89 -6.01 -19.78
N LYS A 312 16.97 -7.06 -20.60
CA LYS A 312 16.04 -7.28 -21.72
C LYS A 312 14.76 -8.03 -21.35
N ASN A 313 14.75 -8.63 -20.16
CA ASN A 313 13.60 -9.37 -19.65
C ASN A 313 13.21 -8.82 -18.28
N ALA A 314 12.81 -7.55 -18.27
CA ALA A 314 12.37 -6.83 -17.07
C ALA A 314 10.84 -6.75 -16.98
N TYR A 315 10.29 -7.11 -15.82
CA TYR A 315 8.85 -7.21 -15.61
C TYR A 315 8.35 -6.34 -14.46
N ALA A 316 7.23 -5.66 -14.69
CA ALA A 316 6.42 -5.07 -13.64
C ALA A 316 5.84 -6.17 -12.74
N ASN A 317 5.62 -5.83 -11.47
CA ASN A 317 4.99 -6.69 -10.48
C ASN A 317 3.49 -6.37 -10.29
N GLY A 318 2.89 -5.63 -11.25
CA GLY A 318 1.51 -5.20 -11.25
C GLY A 318 1.14 -4.48 -12.55
N ARG A 319 -0.13 -4.08 -12.67
CA ARG A 319 -0.71 -3.38 -13.85
C ARG A 319 -1.24 -1.99 -13.51
N ARG A 320 -0.97 -1.52 -12.29
CA ARG A 320 -1.43 -0.22 -11.77
C ARG A 320 -0.30 0.44 -11.00
N SER A 321 -0.24 1.77 -11.02
CA SER A 321 0.83 2.53 -10.35
C SER A 321 0.93 2.21 -8.86
N ILE A 322 -0.21 2.05 -8.18
CA ILE A 322 -0.26 1.65 -6.76
C ILE A 322 0.38 0.29 -6.46
N GLU A 323 0.45 -0.60 -7.45
CA GLU A 323 1.11 -1.91 -7.33
C GLU A 323 2.62 -1.78 -7.64
N GLY A 324 2.96 -1.11 -8.75
CA GLY A 324 4.35 -0.89 -9.16
C GLY A 324 5.16 -0.11 -8.13
N ILE A 325 4.61 0.97 -7.58
CA ILE A 325 5.28 1.78 -6.56
C ILE A 325 5.54 0.99 -5.27
N GLY A 326 4.61 0.11 -4.86
CA GLY A 326 4.82 -0.80 -3.73
C GLY A 326 5.97 -1.78 -3.97
N ALA A 327 6.05 -2.33 -5.19
CA ALA A 327 7.12 -3.24 -5.58
C ALA A 327 8.49 -2.55 -5.63
N VAL A 328 8.58 -1.39 -6.29
CA VAL A 328 9.82 -0.64 -6.47
C VAL A 328 10.37 -0.13 -5.14
N MET A 329 9.52 0.44 -4.28
CA MET A 329 9.97 1.11 -3.05
C MET A 329 10.09 0.17 -1.84
N ALA A 330 9.36 -0.95 -1.81
CA ALA A 330 9.33 -1.85 -0.66
C ALA A 330 9.59 -3.33 -0.99
N GLY A 331 9.81 -3.70 -2.26
CA GLY A 331 10.05 -5.10 -2.64
C GLY A 331 8.83 -6.00 -2.46
N ILE A 332 7.63 -5.43 -2.48
CA ILE A 332 6.36 -6.15 -2.26
C ILE A 332 5.59 -6.25 -3.58
N PRO A 333 5.44 -7.45 -4.17
CA PRO A 333 4.73 -7.62 -5.44
C PRO A 333 3.20 -7.62 -5.26
N ALA A 334 2.44 -7.36 -6.32
CA ALA A 334 0.99 -7.49 -6.31
C ALA A 334 0.57 -8.95 -6.55
N LEU A 335 0.59 -9.74 -5.49
CA LEU A 335 0.16 -11.15 -5.49
C LEU A 335 -1.21 -11.36 -4.83
N MET A 336 -2.03 -10.31 -4.82
CA MET A 336 -3.40 -10.28 -4.28
C MET A 336 -4.25 -9.26 -5.03
N ASN A 337 -5.58 -9.42 -4.97
CA ASN A 337 -6.51 -8.57 -5.74
C ASN A 337 -6.52 -7.11 -5.27
N GLU A 338 -6.36 -6.87 -3.97
CA GLU A 338 -6.24 -5.52 -3.42
C GLU A 338 -4.76 -5.10 -3.36
N PRO A 339 -4.38 -3.92 -3.89
CA PRO A 339 -3.00 -3.45 -3.80
C PRO A 339 -2.51 -3.33 -2.35
N PHE A 340 -1.25 -3.72 -2.10
CA PHE A 340 -0.64 -3.67 -0.75
C PHE A 340 -0.77 -2.31 -0.07
N ILE A 341 -0.59 -1.22 -0.82
CA ILE A 341 -0.67 0.15 -0.30
C ILE A 341 -2.05 0.44 0.30
N SER A 342 -3.13 -0.06 -0.30
CA SER A 342 -4.50 0.24 0.17
C SER A 342 -5.11 -0.83 1.06
N SER A 343 -4.55 -2.04 1.07
CA SER A 343 -5.07 -3.18 1.83
C SER A 343 -4.76 -3.08 3.32
N HIS A 344 -5.40 -3.93 4.12
CA HIS A 344 -5.13 -4.03 5.55
C HIS A 344 -3.70 -4.51 5.86
N PHE A 345 -3.06 -5.21 4.92
CA PHE A 345 -1.67 -5.65 5.06
C PHE A 345 -0.66 -4.50 5.02
N THR A 346 -1.04 -3.27 4.64
CA THR A 346 -0.15 -2.09 4.76
C THR A 346 0.30 -1.80 6.20
N SER A 347 -0.42 -2.36 7.19
CA SER A 347 -0.07 -2.28 8.62
C SER A 347 0.98 -3.29 9.08
N ASN A 348 1.40 -4.20 8.19
CA ASN A 348 2.46 -5.16 8.44
C ASN A 348 3.82 -4.48 8.62
N TYR A 349 4.74 -5.19 9.25
CA TYR A 349 6.16 -4.90 9.21
C TYR A 349 6.69 -5.08 7.78
N PHE A 350 7.28 -4.01 7.25
CA PHE A 350 8.05 -4.06 6.02
C PHE A 350 9.19 -3.04 6.06
N LEU A 351 10.19 -3.26 5.21
CA LEU A 351 11.35 -2.40 5.07
C LEU A 351 11.34 -1.76 3.68
N GLY A 352 10.85 -0.52 3.61
CA GLY A 352 11.00 0.29 2.41
C GLY A 352 12.45 0.77 2.22
N LEU A 353 12.82 1.12 0.99
CA LEU A 353 14.13 1.70 0.68
C LEU A 353 14.44 2.94 1.52
N GLY A 354 13.42 3.75 1.86
CA GLY A 354 13.57 4.90 2.74
C GLY A 354 14.03 4.48 4.14
N THR A 355 13.36 3.50 4.74
CA THR A 355 13.72 2.92 6.04
C THR A 355 15.12 2.32 6.01
N LEU A 356 15.44 1.54 4.98
CA LEU A 356 16.73 0.85 4.85
C LEU A 356 17.91 1.82 4.75
N LEU A 357 17.75 2.92 4.00
CA LEU A 357 18.83 3.87 3.74
C LEU A 357 18.92 4.98 4.79
N SER A 358 17.81 5.43 5.37
CA SER A 358 17.83 6.42 6.47
C SER A 358 18.57 5.88 7.70
N GLN A 359 18.44 4.59 8.01
CA GLN A 359 19.22 3.90 9.06
C GLN A 359 20.74 3.91 8.79
N LYS A 360 21.15 4.17 7.54
CA LYS A 360 22.56 4.30 7.12
C LYS A 360 22.97 5.76 6.86
N GLY A 361 22.15 6.72 7.29
CA GLY A 361 22.44 8.16 7.23
C GLY A 361 22.15 8.82 5.88
N TYR A 362 21.34 8.19 5.01
CA TYR A 362 20.93 8.82 3.75
C TYR A 362 19.76 9.77 3.99
N SER A 363 19.81 10.95 3.38
CA SER A 363 18.59 11.76 3.20
C SER A 363 17.69 11.09 2.16
N THR A 364 16.40 10.94 2.44
CA THR A 364 15.46 10.22 1.55
C THR A 364 14.32 11.11 1.07
N SER A 365 14.02 11.05 -0.23
CA SER A 365 12.93 11.85 -0.81
C SER A 365 12.19 11.13 -1.93
N PHE A 366 10.91 11.46 -2.09
CA PHE A 366 10.07 10.97 -3.18
C PHE A 366 9.36 12.15 -3.84
N PHE A 367 9.59 12.32 -5.14
CA PHE A 367 9.02 13.37 -5.98
C PHE A 367 7.91 12.78 -6.85
N HIS A 368 6.73 13.39 -6.82
CA HIS A 368 5.61 12.98 -7.67
C HIS A 368 4.73 14.18 -7.99
N GLY A 369 4.77 14.66 -9.23
CA GLY A 369 4.10 15.90 -9.65
C GLY A 369 2.58 15.90 -9.46
N GLY A 370 1.97 14.75 -9.20
CA GLY A 370 0.54 14.62 -8.99
C GLY A 370 0.02 15.30 -7.73
N HIS A 371 -1.31 15.39 -7.63
CA HIS A 371 -1.99 15.85 -6.42
C HIS A 371 -1.63 14.99 -5.20
N ASN A 372 -1.15 15.61 -4.10
CA ASN A 372 -0.87 14.88 -2.85
C ASN A 372 -2.11 14.09 -2.39
N GLY A 373 -1.90 12.87 -1.90
CA GLY A 373 -2.96 11.92 -1.55
C GLY A 373 -3.43 11.03 -2.71
N THR A 374 -3.00 11.30 -3.95
CA THR A 374 -3.25 10.39 -5.09
C THR A 374 -2.68 9.01 -4.79
N MET A 375 -3.54 7.99 -4.92
CA MET A 375 -3.25 6.58 -4.59
C MET A 375 -2.59 6.34 -3.21
N TYR A 376 -2.69 7.29 -2.28
CA TYR A 376 -2.04 7.25 -0.96
C TYR A 376 -0.50 7.20 -0.98
N PHE A 377 0.13 7.65 -2.06
CA PHE A 377 1.60 7.61 -2.17
C PHE A 377 2.31 8.38 -1.08
N ASP A 378 1.82 9.57 -0.71
CA ASP A 378 2.39 10.36 0.39
C ASP A 378 2.43 9.57 1.71
N SER A 379 1.30 8.97 2.09
CA SER A 379 1.16 8.20 3.32
C SER A 379 1.96 6.88 3.26
N PHE A 380 2.04 6.25 2.09
CA PHE A 380 2.85 5.05 1.89
C PHE A 380 4.35 5.35 1.93
N MET A 381 4.80 6.44 1.31
CA MET A 381 6.21 6.87 1.35
C MET A 381 6.64 7.14 2.78
N GLN A 382 5.77 7.73 3.59
CA GLN A 382 6.03 7.91 5.01
C GLN A 382 6.25 6.58 5.72
N SER A 383 5.38 5.57 5.56
CA SER A 383 5.62 4.24 6.18
C SER A 383 6.76 3.44 5.56
N ALA A 384 7.13 3.72 4.30
CA ALA A 384 8.32 3.19 3.65
C ALA A 384 9.62 3.88 4.08
N GLY A 385 9.54 4.85 5.01
CA GLY A 385 10.66 5.55 5.62
C GLY A 385 11.27 6.66 4.76
N VAL A 386 10.52 7.18 3.79
CA VAL A 386 10.91 8.37 3.04
C VAL A 386 10.70 9.61 3.90
N GLU A 387 11.73 10.42 4.10
CA GLU A 387 11.70 11.60 4.97
C GLU A 387 10.92 12.76 4.35
N LYS A 388 11.05 12.98 3.04
CA LYS A 388 10.43 14.09 2.34
C LYS A 388 9.62 13.62 1.13
N TYR A 389 8.33 13.95 1.12
CA TYR A 389 7.47 13.79 -0.05
C TYR A 389 7.26 15.16 -0.69
N PHE A 390 7.50 15.25 -1.99
CA PHE A 390 7.31 16.46 -2.78
C PHE A 390 6.26 16.19 -3.86
N GLY A 391 5.07 16.76 -3.67
CA GLY A 391 3.98 16.75 -4.63
C GLY A 391 3.69 18.12 -5.24
N SER A 392 2.58 18.21 -5.98
CA SER A 392 2.08 19.49 -6.53
C SER A 392 1.91 20.59 -5.48
N LYS A 393 1.57 20.25 -4.22
CA LYS A 393 1.48 21.24 -3.13
C LYS A 393 2.81 21.90 -2.80
N GLU A 394 3.90 21.15 -2.88
CA GLU A 394 5.24 21.63 -2.57
C GLU A 394 5.89 22.38 -3.74
N TYR A 395 5.48 22.07 -4.98
CA TYR A 395 5.98 22.71 -6.21
C TYR A 395 5.68 24.23 -6.28
N ASN A 396 4.52 24.65 -5.75
CA ASN A 396 4.12 26.05 -5.57
C ASN A 396 4.14 26.94 -6.85
N ASN A 397 3.98 26.35 -8.04
CA ASN A 397 3.68 27.08 -9.28
C ASN A 397 2.53 26.40 -10.05
N ALA A 398 1.33 26.95 -9.90
CA ALA A 398 0.13 26.39 -10.52
C ALA A 398 0.05 26.58 -12.06
N ALA A 399 0.95 27.37 -12.65
CA ALA A 399 0.97 27.57 -14.10
C ALA A 399 1.45 26.31 -14.87
N ASP A 400 2.17 25.43 -14.20
CA ASP A 400 2.71 24.18 -14.76
C ASP A 400 1.81 22.96 -14.46
N ASP A 401 0.62 23.19 -13.91
CA ASP A 401 -0.38 22.15 -13.68
C ASP A 401 -1.17 21.86 -14.97
N ASP A 402 -1.38 20.59 -15.29
CA ASP A 402 -2.15 20.15 -16.46
C ASP A 402 -3.67 20.32 -16.29
N GLY A 403 -4.12 20.67 -15.08
CA GLY A 403 -5.51 20.83 -14.67
C GLY A 403 -6.26 19.52 -14.42
N VAL A 404 -5.57 18.37 -14.48
CA VAL A 404 -6.17 17.03 -14.35
C VAL A 404 -5.41 16.19 -13.34
N TRP A 405 -4.12 15.93 -13.57
CA TRP A 405 -3.29 15.06 -12.77
C TRP A 405 -2.34 15.81 -11.85
N GLY A 406 -1.75 16.92 -12.33
CA GLY A 406 -0.79 17.73 -11.60
C GLY A 406 0.28 18.35 -12.50
N ILE A 407 1.50 18.48 -11.97
CA ILE A 407 2.58 19.23 -12.61
C ILE A 407 3.22 18.44 -13.76
N TRP A 408 3.43 19.11 -14.89
CA TRP A 408 4.12 18.54 -16.06
C TRP A 408 5.54 18.05 -15.77
N ASP A 409 6.00 17.00 -16.46
CA ASP A 409 7.26 16.32 -16.16
C ASP A 409 8.49 17.23 -16.29
N GLU A 410 8.61 18.03 -17.36
CA GLU A 410 9.76 18.90 -17.59
C GLU A 410 9.99 19.91 -16.45
N PRO A 411 9.04 20.81 -16.15
CA PRO A 411 9.23 21.78 -15.07
C PRO A 411 9.37 21.13 -13.69
N PHE A 412 8.70 19.99 -13.45
CA PHE A 412 8.83 19.26 -12.18
C PHE A 412 10.21 18.64 -11.98
N LEU A 413 10.78 18.02 -13.02
CA LEU A 413 12.14 17.46 -12.99
C LEU A 413 13.21 18.54 -12.84
N GLN A 414 13.03 19.73 -13.44
CA GLN A 414 13.94 20.86 -13.21
C GLN A 414 13.90 21.34 -11.76
N TRP A 415 12.70 21.44 -11.20
CA TRP A 415 12.53 21.84 -9.80
C TRP A 415 13.07 20.80 -8.81
N MET A 416 12.96 19.51 -9.12
CA MET A 416 13.61 18.45 -8.34
C MET A 416 15.12 18.70 -8.20
N LEU A 417 15.81 19.07 -9.28
CA LEU A 417 17.25 19.38 -9.22
C LEU A 417 17.56 20.55 -8.27
N VAL A 418 16.69 21.56 -8.20
CA VAL A 418 16.83 22.68 -7.26
C VAL A 418 16.70 22.21 -5.81
N GLN A 419 15.77 21.29 -5.53
CA GLN A 419 15.65 20.71 -4.19
C GLN A 419 16.88 19.87 -3.82
N LEU A 420 17.42 19.11 -4.78
CA LEU A 420 18.61 18.28 -4.58
C LEU A 420 19.89 19.09 -4.33
N ASP A 421 20.01 20.31 -4.85
CA ASP A 421 21.16 21.19 -4.57
C ASP A 421 21.35 21.47 -3.07
N SER A 422 20.25 21.46 -2.31
CA SER A 422 20.23 21.68 -0.86
C SER A 422 20.15 20.39 -0.03
N THR A 423 20.12 19.23 -0.69
CA THR A 423 19.91 17.93 -0.01
C THR A 423 21.25 17.36 0.46
N PRO A 424 21.40 17.01 1.76
CA PRO A 424 22.62 16.40 2.28
C PRO A 424 22.95 15.09 1.55
N GLN A 425 24.24 14.90 1.22
CA GLN A 425 24.74 13.66 0.65
C GLN A 425 25.31 12.73 1.75
N PRO A 426 25.20 11.40 1.60
CA PRO A 426 24.54 10.73 0.49
C PRO A 426 23.01 10.83 0.57
N PHE A 427 22.34 10.85 -0.58
CA PHE A 427 20.88 10.82 -0.65
C PHE A 427 20.37 9.66 -1.49
N MET A 428 19.16 9.23 -1.18
CA MET A 428 18.33 8.47 -2.10
C MET A 428 17.11 9.32 -2.45
N THR A 429 16.88 9.51 -3.74
CA THR A 429 15.71 10.21 -4.23
C THR A 429 15.03 9.38 -5.30
N SER A 430 13.71 9.32 -5.23
CA SER A 430 12.90 8.72 -6.28
C SER A 430 12.04 9.80 -6.93
N VAL A 431 11.83 9.71 -8.24
CA VAL A 431 10.84 10.52 -8.96
C VAL A 431 9.89 9.60 -9.71
N PHE A 432 8.60 9.86 -9.58
CA PHE A 432 7.56 9.23 -10.37
C PHE A 432 7.00 10.26 -11.35
N THR A 433 7.25 10.05 -12.65
CA THR A 433 6.76 10.95 -13.71
C THR A 433 5.24 10.85 -13.81
N LEU A 434 4.59 11.78 -14.51
CA LEU A 434 3.12 11.90 -14.50
C LEU A 434 2.51 12.06 -15.90
N SER A 435 3.23 12.69 -16.84
CA SER A 435 2.62 13.23 -18.06
C SER A 435 2.10 12.16 -19.03
N SER A 436 2.61 10.92 -18.93
CA SER A 436 2.20 9.78 -19.77
C SER A 436 0.89 9.13 -19.33
N HIS A 437 -0.09 9.94 -18.93
CA HIS A 437 -1.40 9.50 -18.48
C HIS A 437 -2.52 10.11 -19.33
N GLN A 438 -3.64 9.39 -19.49
CA GLN A 438 -4.83 9.89 -20.20
C GLN A 438 -5.26 11.24 -19.60
N PRO A 439 -5.49 12.33 -20.37
CA PRO A 439 -5.81 12.37 -21.81
C PRO A 439 -4.61 12.55 -22.76
N PHE A 440 -3.40 12.17 -22.37
CA PHE A 440 -2.19 12.18 -23.20
C PHE A 440 -1.90 13.54 -23.85
N LYS A 441 -2.05 14.59 -23.03
CA LYS A 441 -1.74 15.96 -23.42
C LYS A 441 -0.28 16.28 -23.11
N VAL A 442 0.25 17.27 -23.81
CA VAL A 442 1.54 17.90 -23.51
C VAL A 442 1.29 19.39 -23.27
N PRO A 443 2.21 20.14 -22.63
CA PRO A 443 2.05 21.58 -22.47
C PRO A 443 1.82 22.28 -23.80
N ALA A 444 0.99 23.34 -23.81
CA ALA A 444 0.57 24.02 -25.04
C ALA A 444 1.74 24.48 -25.93
N GLN A 445 2.85 24.92 -25.31
CA GLN A 445 4.06 25.33 -26.03
C GLN A 445 4.76 24.18 -26.78
N TYR A 446 4.49 22.93 -26.40
CA TYR A 446 5.06 21.73 -27.00
C TYR A 446 4.06 20.94 -27.87
N GLN A 447 2.83 21.43 -28.05
CA GLN A 447 1.73 20.71 -28.73
C GLN A 447 2.10 20.17 -30.12
N SER A 448 2.96 20.86 -30.85
CA SER A 448 3.39 20.51 -32.22
C SER A 448 4.86 20.05 -32.31
N GLN A 449 5.53 19.83 -31.18
CA GLN A 449 6.97 19.52 -31.16
C GLN A 449 7.27 18.02 -31.13
N PHE A 450 6.35 17.21 -30.60
CA PHE A 450 6.56 15.77 -30.44
C PHE A 450 5.80 14.95 -31.47
N PRO A 451 6.40 13.84 -31.94
CA PRO A 451 5.76 12.97 -32.91
C PRO A 451 4.52 12.32 -32.30
N GLU A 452 3.46 12.27 -33.09
CA GLU A 452 2.33 11.39 -32.81
C GLU A 452 2.67 9.98 -33.30
N GLY A 453 2.04 8.99 -32.67
CA GLY A 453 2.25 7.59 -32.98
C GLY A 453 0.94 6.84 -33.22
N PRO A 454 1.01 5.52 -33.51
CA PRO A 454 -0.16 4.68 -33.72
C PRO A 454 -1.11 4.60 -32.52
N ILE A 455 -0.63 4.97 -31.32
CA ILE A 455 -1.40 5.11 -30.09
C ILE A 455 -1.12 6.48 -29.46
N GLU A 456 -2.11 7.03 -28.78
CA GLU A 456 -2.10 8.42 -28.27
C GLU A 456 -1.01 8.71 -27.23
N ILE A 457 -0.64 7.71 -26.41
CA ILE A 457 0.38 7.85 -25.36
C ILE A 457 1.79 8.19 -25.91
N LEU A 458 2.11 7.83 -27.15
CA LEU A 458 3.48 7.98 -27.66
C LEU A 458 3.95 9.45 -27.75
N LYS A 459 3.00 10.38 -27.88
CA LYS A 459 3.30 11.82 -27.85
C LYS A 459 3.79 12.26 -26.47
N THR A 460 3.15 11.78 -25.40
CA THR A 460 3.56 12.06 -24.02
C THR A 460 4.83 11.32 -23.63
N ILE A 461 5.04 10.10 -24.14
CA ILE A 461 6.33 9.39 -24.01
C ILE A 461 7.48 10.24 -24.56
N ALA A 462 7.32 10.80 -25.76
CA ALA A 462 8.34 11.65 -26.36
C ALA A 462 8.57 12.97 -25.58
N TYR A 463 7.51 13.52 -24.96
CA TYR A 463 7.63 14.66 -24.06
C TYR A 463 8.40 14.32 -22.78
N THR A 464 8.10 13.20 -22.14
CA THR A 464 8.82 12.73 -20.94
C THR A 464 10.28 12.41 -21.26
N ASP A 465 10.58 11.81 -22.42
CA ASP A 465 11.96 11.61 -22.89
C ASP A 465 12.71 12.95 -23.03
N PHE A 466 12.07 13.96 -23.61
CA PHE A 466 12.62 15.32 -23.68
C PHE A 466 12.84 15.94 -22.29
N ALA A 467 11.88 15.77 -21.37
CA ALA A 467 12.00 16.23 -19.99
C ALA A 467 13.19 15.58 -19.26
N LEU A 468 13.40 14.28 -19.48
CA LEU A 468 14.54 13.53 -18.96
C LEU A 468 15.86 13.99 -19.59
N LYS A 469 15.89 14.27 -20.90
CA LYS A 469 17.06 14.86 -21.56
C LYS A 469 17.48 16.14 -20.86
N LYS A 470 16.52 17.04 -20.58
CA LYS A 470 16.78 18.29 -19.85
C LYS A 470 17.25 18.03 -18.43
N PHE A 471 16.61 17.11 -17.71
CA PHE A 471 17.03 16.70 -16.37
C PHE A 471 18.48 16.22 -16.36
N PHE A 472 18.88 15.29 -17.24
CA PHE A 472 20.25 14.77 -17.27
C PHE A 472 21.28 15.80 -17.76
N GLU A 473 20.93 16.68 -18.70
CA GLU A 473 21.78 17.80 -19.14
C GLU A 473 22.12 18.75 -17.97
N GLU A 474 21.13 19.08 -17.14
CA GLU A 474 21.33 19.95 -15.96
C GLU A 474 21.96 19.19 -14.78
N ALA A 475 21.56 17.93 -14.55
CA ALA A 475 22.13 17.08 -13.52
C ALA A 475 23.63 16.86 -13.75
N ALA A 476 24.08 16.69 -15.00
CA ALA A 476 25.49 16.51 -15.34
C ALA A 476 26.39 17.68 -14.91
N LYS A 477 25.82 18.87 -14.68
CA LYS A 477 26.54 20.05 -14.18
C LYS A 477 26.68 20.06 -12.65
N LYS A 478 25.98 19.17 -11.94
CA LYS A 478 25.95 19.12 -10.49
C LYS A 478 27.10 18.29 -9.92
N PRO A 479 27.66 18.66 -8.75
CA PRO A 479 28.81 17.97 -8.19
C PRO A 479 28.53 16.52 -7.76
N TRP A 480 27.27 16.20 -7.45
CA TRP A 480 26.84 14.86 -7.00
C TRP A 480 26.71 13.85 -8.16
N TYR A 481 26.51 14.31 -9.40
CA TYR A 481 26.14 13.47 -10.55
C TYR A 481 27.10 12.31 -10.79
N LYS A 482 28.41 12.57 -10.72
CA LYS A 482 29.46 11.56 -10.95
C LYS A 482 29.46 10.41 -9.94
N ASP A 483 28.91 10.65 -8.74
CA ASP A 483 28.85 9.71 -7.62
C ASP A 483 27.39 9.25 -7.39
N THR A 484 26.65 9.02 -8.47
CA THR A 484 25.21 8.71 -8.42
C THR A 484 24.87 7.50 -9.28
N LEU A 485 24.23 6.50 -8.66
CA LEU A 485 23.53 5.45 -9.36
C LEU A 485 22.15 5.95 -9.80
N PHE A 486 21.91 5.97 -11.10
CA PHE A 486 20.59 6.16 -11.67
C PHE A 486 19.99 4.79 -11.99
N ILE A 487 18.77 4.57 -11.50
CA ILE A 487 17.96 3.39 -11.84
C ILE A 487 16.74 3.91 -12.56
N VAL A 488 16.50 3.45 -13.79
CA VAL A 488 15.34 3.86 -14.57
C VAL A 488 14.45 2.65 -14.78
N THR A 489 13.18 2.77 -14.40
CA THR A 489 12.16 1.74 -14.60
C THR A 489 10.79 2.34 -14.85
N ALA A 490 9.78 1.53 -15.16
CA ALA A 490 8.39 1.98 -15.19
C ALA A 490 7.61 1.44 -13.99
N ASP A 491 6.46 2.01 -13.68
CA ASP A 491 5.52 1.48 -12.69
C ASP A 491 4.71 0.31 -13.24
N HIS A 492 4.24 0.39 -14.49
CA HIS A 492 3.62 -0.67 -15.26
C HIS A 492 3.61 -0.34 -16.76
N THR A 493 3.12 -1.25 -17.60
CA THR A 493 2.90 -0.99 -19.03
C THR A 493 1.47 -0.48 -19.28
N SER A 494 1.21 0.11 -20.45
CA SER A 494 -0.08 0.69 -20.81
C SER A 494 -0.64 0.08 -22.11
N MET A 495 -0.89 0.91 -23.12
CA MET A 495 -1.43 0.52 -24.43
C MET A 495 -0.37 -0.21 -25.28
N HIS A 496 -0.77 -1.25 -25.99
CA HIS A 496 0.09 -1.94 -26.95
C HIS A 496 -0.14 -1.41 -28.38
N TYR A 497 0.92 -1.28 -29.16
CA TYR A 497 0.84 -1.01 -30.61
C TYR A 497 1.72 -1.95 -31.43
N ARG A 498 2.61 -2.69 -30.76
CA ARG A 498 3.40 -3.76 -31.36
C ARG A 498 2.76 -5.09 -31.03
N LYS A 499 2.39 -5.86 -32.07
CA LYS A 499 1.71 -7.16 -31.92
C LYS A 499 2.46 -8.10 -30.99
N GLU A 500 3.78 -8.05 -30.97
CA GLU A 500 4.60 -8.89 -30.09
C GLU A 500 4.46 -8.63 -28.58
N TYR A 501 3.86 -7.50 -28.19
CA TYR A 501 3.57 -7.15 -26.80
C TYR A 501 2.12 -7.41 -26.41
N GLU A 502 1.23 -7.73 -27.36
CA GLU A 502 -0.19 -8.02 -27.13
C GLU A 502 -0.42 -9.40 -26.49
N ASN A 503 0.23 -9.67 -25.35
CA ASN A 503 0.18 -10.93 -24.64
C ASN A 503 0.52 -10.81 -23.16
N ASP A 504 0.43 -11.93 -22.42
CA ASP A 504 0.70 -11.95 -20.99
C ASP A 504 2.11 -11.47 -20.64
N LEU A 505 3.15 -11.77 -21.42
CA LEU A 505 4.51 -11.29 -21.11
C LEU A 505 4.62 -9.79 -21.41
N GLY A 506 4.19 -9.37 -22.60
CA GLY A 506 4.24 -7.98 -23.05
C GLY A 506 3.44 -7.03 -22.16
N SER A 507 2.35 -7.51 -21.57
CA SER A 507 1.54 -6.77 -20.58
C SER A 507 2.28 -6.42 -19.29
N TYR A 508 3.47 -6.98 -19.05
CA TYR A 508 4.31 -6.68 -17.90
C TYR A 508 5.73 -6.25 -18.27
N ARG A 509 6.12 -6.27 -19.56
CA ARG A 509 7.47 -5.89 -19.98
C ARG A 509 7.71 -4.38 -19.89
N ILE A 510 8.59 -3.98 -19.00
CA ILE A 510 8.95 -2.58 -18.72
C ILE A 510 10.43 -2.32 -19.03
N PRO A 511 10.84 -1.08 -19.27
CA PRO A 511 12.27 -0.74 -19.21
C PRO A 511 12.81 -0.95 -17.79
N LEU A 512 14.04 -1.45 -17.70
CA LEU A 512 14.82 -1.44 -16.47
C LEU A 512 16.32 -1.41 -16.80
N PHE A 513 16.98 -0.32 -16.42
CA PHE A 513 18.42 -0.19 -16.63
C PHE A 513 19.09 0.63 -15.53
N LEU A 514 20.38 0.38 -15.36
CA LEU A 514 21.25 1.04 -14.40
C LEU A 514 22.26 1.90 -15.14
N TYR A 515 22.35 3.17 -14.77
CA TYR A 515 23.30 4.12 -15.32
C TYR A 515 24.15 4.72 -14.20
N HIS A 516 25.45 4.82 -14.42
CA HIS A 516 26.35 5.48 -13.49
C HIS A 516 27.46 6.20 -14.27
N PRO A 517 27.62 7.53 -14.15
CA PRO A 517 28.52 8.30 -15.02
C PRO A 517 30.00 7.93 -14.92
N SER A 518 30.43 7.43 -13.75
CA SER A 518 31.84 7.13 -13.46
C SER A 518 32.09 5.70 -12.99
N PHE A 519 31.12 4.80 -13.10
CA PHE A 519 31.25 3.41 -12.67
C PHE A 519 30.96 2.47 -13.83
N ALA A 520 31.92 1.60 -14.14
CA ALA A 520 31.73 0.56 -15.14
C ALA A 520 31.15 -0.69 -14.45
N PHE A 521 29.92 -1.05 -14.80
CA PHE A 521 29.29 -2.25 -14.25
C PHE A 521 30.04 -3.53 -14.68
N PRO A 522 30.11 -4.56 -13.81
CA PRO A 522 30.64 -5.86 -14.21
C PRO A 522 29.77 -6.49 -15.29
N LYS A 523 30.35 -7.45 -16.02
CA LYS A 523 29.56 -8.29 -16.93
C LYS A 523 28.59 -9.14 -16.12
N VAL A 524 27.30 -8.98 -16.40
CA VAL A 524 26.20 -9.81 -15.88
C VAL A 524 25.41 -10.37 -17.05
N ASP A 525 24.64 -11.43 -16.80
CA ASP A 525 23.63 -11.88 -17.76
C ASP A 525 22.50 -10.84 -17.85
N THR A 526 22.39 -10.15 -18.99
CA THR A 526 21.36 -9.15 -19.27
C THR A 526 20.03 -9.75 -19.79
N GLU A 527 20.04 -11.05 -20.12
CA GLU A 527 18.85 -11.79 -20.57
C GLU A 527 18.14 -12.46 -19.40
N LYS A 528 18.72 -12.51 -18.20
CA LYS A 528 18.02 -13.06 -17.02
C LYS A 528 16.76 -12.25 -16.69
N ILE A 529 15.75 -12.94 -16.15
CA ILE A 529 14.56 -12.29 -15.63
C ILE A 529 14.94 -11.36 -14.47
N VAL A 530 14.48 -10.12 -14.55
CA VAL A 530 14.51 -9.15 -13.46
C VAL A 530 13.12 -8.53 -13.31
N GLN A 531 12.85 -7.99 -12.13
CA GLN A 531 11.54 -7.39 -11.82
C GLN A 531 11.68 -6.23 -10.83
N GLN A 532 10.63 -5.44 -10.65
CA GLN A 532 10.65 -4.26 -9.78
C GLN A 532 11.07 -4.59 -8.34
N ILE A 533 10.60 -5.72 -7.79
CA ILE A 533 10.98 -6.13 -6.42
C ILE A 533 12.46 -6.49 -6.26
N ASP A 534 13.23 -6.60 -7.34
CA ASP A 534 14.68 -6.76 -7.29
C ASP A 534 15.42 -5.44 -7.03
N ILE A 535 14.77 -4.29 -7.23
CA ILE A 535 15.38 -2.96 -7.08
C ILE A 535 15.89 -2.72 -5.66
N PRO A 536 15.11 -2.95 -4.58
CA PRO A 536 15.62 -2.76 -3.22
C PRO A 536 16.91 -3.56 -2.94
N ALA A 537 16.91 -4.86 -3.27
CA ALA A 537 18.07 -5.72 -3.10
C ALA A 537 19.27 -5.25 -3.96
N THR A 538 19.00 -4.74 -5.17
CA THR A 538 20.04 -4.22 -6.08
C THR A 538 20.67 -2.94 -5.55
N VAL A 539 19.88 -2.03 -4.97
CA VAL A 539 20.37 -0.78 -4.36
C VAL A 539 21.29 -1.12 -3.18
N LEU A 540 20.85 -1.99 -2.27
CA LEU A 540 21.65 -2.37 -1.11
C LEU A 540 22.92 -3.10 -1.51
N ASP A 541 22.82 -4.01 -2.48
CA ASP A 541 23.98 -4.71 -3.03
C ASP A 541 24.96 -3.73 -3.68
N PHE A 542 24.48 -2.74 -4.46
CA PHE A 542 25.34 -1.72 -5.06
C PHE A 542 26.09 -0.89 -4.01
N LEU A 543 25.38 -0.49 -2.95
CA LEU A 543 25.93 0.32 -1.86
C LEU A 543 26.77 -0.50 -0.85
N GLY A 544 26.79 -1.83 -0.97
CA GLY A 544 27.48 -2.71 -0.02
C GLY A 544 26.85 -2.71 1.37
N ILE A 545 25.55 -2.45 1.45
CA ILE A 545 24.80 -2.43 2.71
C ILE A 545 24.30 -3.84 3.01
N SER A 546 24.76 -4.41 4.11
CA SER A 546 24.21 -5.66 4.64
C SER A 546 22.95 -5.39 5.44
N GLU A 547 21.93 -6.23 5.20
CA GLU A 547 20.69 -6.26 5.98
C GLU A 547 20.80 -7.29 7.10
N THR A 548 20.07 -7.05 8.20
CA THR A 548 19.86 -8.06 9.25
C THR A 548 18.64 -8.93 8.96
N ASP A 549 17.67 -8.39 8.23
CA ASP A 549 16.45 -9.09 7.82
C ASP A 549 16.31 -9.02 6.30
N LYS A 550 16.04 -10.16 5.66
CA LYS A 550 15.96 -10.28 4.21
C LYS A 550 14.56 -10.67 3.76
N ASN A 551 14.05 -9.99 2.74
CA ASN A 551 12.92 -10.46 1.93
C ASN A 551 13.46 -11.33 0.79
N TYR A 552 13.09 -12.61 0.76
CA TYR A 552 13.60 -13.57 -0.23
C TYR A 552 12.88 -13.55 -1.59
N LEU A 553 11.83 -12.74 -1.75
CA LEU A 553 11.12 -12.63 -3.03
C LEU A 553 11.97 -11.94 -4.11
N GLY A 554 12.67 -10.86 -3.74
CA GLY A 554 13.55 -10.09 -4.61
C GLY A 554 15.02 -10.54 -4.52
N SER A 555 15.79 -10.26 -5.56
CA SER A 555 17.21 -10.60 -5.61
C SER A 555 18.00 -9.61 -6.46
N SER A 556 19.13 -9.12 -5.94
CA SER A 556 19.98 -8.15 -6.63
C SER A 556 20.26 -8.54 -8.09
N MET A 557 20.17 -7.58 -8.99
CA MET A 557 20.49 -7.74 -10.41
C MET A 557 21.96 -8.07 -10.67
N PHE A 558 22.84 -7.97 -9.67
CA PHE A 558 24.25 -8.40 -9.75
C PHE A 558 24.48 -9.83 -9.24
N VAL A 559 23.44 -10.52 -8.80
CA VAL A 559 23.49 -11.95 -8.45
C VAL A 559 23.01 -12.77 -9.65
N ASP A 560 23.77 -13.79 -10.01
CA ASP A 560 23.41 -14.76 -11.05
C ASP A 560 22.41 -15.78 -10.51
N GLY A 561 21.61 -16.34 -11.41
CA GLY A 561 20.64 -17.38 -11.07
C GLY A 561 19.56 -17.49 -12.13
N ASP A 562 18.91 -18.65 -12.17
CA ASP A 562 17.71 -18.86 -12.96
C ASP A 562 16.54 -18.14 -12.27
N LYS A 563 16.38 -16.84 -12.53
CA LYS A 563 15.36 -16.01 -11.88
C LYS A 563 14.01 -16.11 -12.59
N THR A 564 12.94 -15.82 -11.85
CA THR A 564 11.56 -15.78 -12.35
C THR A 564 10.82 -14.56 -11.84
N ALA A 565 9.85 -14.05 -12.60
CA ALA A 565 8.94 -12.99 -12.15
C ALA A 565 7.54 -13.58 -11.93
N VAL A 566 6.87 -13.19 -10.85
CA VAL A 566 5.52 -13.69 -10.53
C VAL A 566 4.55 -12.51 -10.43
N ASN A 567 3.41 -12.67 -11.09
CA ASN A 567 2.34 -11.67 -11.17
C ASN A 567 0.99 -12.32 -10.84
N PHE A 568 0.03 -11.50 -10.44
CA PHE A 568 -1.34 -11.92 -10.17
C PHE A 568 -2.33 -10.96 -10.82
N ILE A 569 -3.29 -11.50 -11.54
CA ILE A 569 -4.33 -10.73 -12.23
C ILE A 569 -5.61 -11.55 -12.28
N ASP A 570 -6.76 -10.95 -11.98
CA ASP A 570 -8.09 -11.58 -12.11
C ASP A 570 -8.18 -12.99 -11.49
N GLY A 571 -7.59 -13.17 -10.31
CA GLY A 571 -7.62 -14.46 -9.61
C GLY A 571 -6.63 -15.52 -10.12
N ARG A 572 -5.78 -15.22 -11.12
CA ARG A 572 -4.77 -16.14 -11.66
C ARG A 572 -3.34 -15.64 -11.45
N TYR A 573 -2.44 -16.56 -11.13
CA TYR A 573 -1.02 -16.33 -11.05
C TYR A 573 -0.34 -16.60 -12.40
N LEU A 574 0.63 -15.76 -12.72
CA LEU A 574 1.51 -15.87 -13.88
C LEU A 574 2.95 -15.97 -13.37
N LEU A 575 3.70 -16.98 -13.80
CA LEU A 575 5.15 -17.05 -13.59
C LEU A 575 5.86 -16.91 -14.93
N PHE A 576 6.79 -15.97 -15.02
CA PHE A 576 7.63 -15.75 -16.20
C PHE A 576 9.05 -16.24 -15.94
N ALA A 577 9.54 -17.10 -16.84
CA ALA A 577 10.93 -17.52 -16.95
C ALA A 577 11.46 -17.20 -18.36
N ASN A 578 12.76 -17.37 -18.60
CA ASN A 578 13.38 -17.06 -19.90
C ASN A 578 12.86 -17.92 -21.05
N ASP A 579 12.48 -19.16 -20.75
CA ASP A 579 12.15 -20.22 -21.71
C ASP A 579 10.65 -20.52 -21.77
N PHE A 580 9.98 -20.49 -20.61
CA PHE A 580 8.55 -20.80 -20.48
C PHE A 580 7.85 -19.79 -19.56
N TYR A 581 6.52 -19.79 -19.63
CA TYR A 581 5.70 -19.17 -18.60
C TYR A 581 4.59 -20.11 -18.14
N LEU A 582 4.17 -19.94 -16.89
CA LEU A 582 3.11 -20.72 -16.27
C LEU A 582 1.88 -19.85 -16.00
N ARG A 583 0.69 -20.44 -16.19
CA ARG A 583 -0.58 -19.90 -15.70
C ARG A 583 -1.16 -20.83 -14.66
N TRP A 584 -1.57 -20.30 -13.51
CA TRP A 584 -2.22 -21.10 -12.48
C TRP A 584 -3.35 -20.35 -11.79
N THR A 585 -4.51 -20.99 -11.70
CA THR A 585 -5.66 -20.47 -10.96
C THR A 585 -5.83 -21.27 -9.67
N PRO A 586 -5.97 -20.61 -8.50
CA PRO A 586 -6.22 -21.30 -7.24
C PRO A 586 -7.41 -22.25 -7.31
N GLY A 587 -7.20 -23.51 -6.91
CA GLY A 587 -8.19 -24.58 -7.01
C GLY A 587 -7.95 -25.57 -8.15
N HIS A 588 -7.08 -25.25 -9.11
CA HIS A 588 -6.57 -26.21 -10.10
C HIS A 588 -5.38 -27.01 -9.56
N THR A 589 -5.28 -28.29 -9.94
CA THR A 589 -4.24 -29.20 -9.44
C THR A 589 -2.85 -28.89 -9.98
N GLU A 590 -2.73 -28.47 -11.24
CA GLU A 590 -1.45 -28.19 -11.90
C GLU A 590 -1.50 -26.87 -12.69
N PRO A 591 -0.35 -26.15 -12.80
CA PRO A 591 -0.21 -25.02 -13.71
C PRO A 591 -0.19 -25.46 -15.18
N GLN A 592 -0.73 -24.61 -16.04
CA GLN A 592 -0.59 -24.70 -17.50
C GLN A 592 0.74 -24.10 -17.91
N MET A 593 1.45 -24.72 -18.86
CA MET A 593 2.77 -24.27 -19.33
C MET A 593 2.71 -23.87 -20.81
N TYR A 594 3.39 -22.78 -21.14
CA TYR A 594 3.47 -22.22 -22.49
C TYR A 594 4.92 -21.83 -22.78
N SER A 595 5.32 -21.84 -24.06
CA SER A 595 6.62 -21.33 -24.46
C SER A 595 6.66 -19.80 -24.31
N ALA A 596 7.78 -19.24 -23.85
CA ALA A 596 7.98 -17.79 -23.88
C ALA A 596 7.99 -17.22 -25.31
N LEU A 597 8.13 -18.07 -26.33
CA LEU A 597 8.01 -17.70 -27.75
C LEU A 597 6.57 -17.79 -28.28
N ASP A 598 5.68 -18.52 -27.59
CA ASP A 598 4.25 -18.58 -27.94
C ASP A 598 3.56 -17.30 -27.45
N ARG A 599 3.76 -16.23 -28.22
CA ARG A 599 3.24 -14.90 -27.90
C ARG A 599 1.72 -14.87 -27.88
N ASP A 600 1.04 -15.61 -28.72
CA ASP A 600 -0.42 -15.62 -28.72
C ASP A 600 -0.99 -16.48 -27.56
N GLY A 601 -0.13 -17.26 -26.88
CA GLY A 601 -0.49 -18.14 -25.77
C GLY A 601 -1.53 -19.19 -26.17
N LEU A 602 -1.50 -19.58 -27.44
CA LEU A 602 -2.53 -20.42 -28.08
C LEU A 602 -2.27 -21.90 -27.86
N GLN A 603 -1.01 -22.30 -27.64
CA GLN A 603 -0.62 -23.70 -27.57
C GLN A 603 -0.09 -24.04 -26.17
N GLU A 604 -0.98 -24.55 -25.33
CA GLU A 604 -0.57 -25.16 -24.06
C GLU A 604 0.31 -26.39 -24.34
N LEU A 605 1.47 -26.43 -23.69
CA LEU A 605 2.42 -27.53 -23.76
C LEU A 605 1.98 -28.65 -22.80
N THR A 606 1.39 -29.72 -23.36
CA THR A 606 0.81 -30.84 -22.59
C THR A 606 1.16 -32.22 -23.13
N GLY A 607 1.05 -33.24 -22.28
CA GLY A 607 1.07 -34.66 -22.70
C GLY A 607 2.30 -35.05 -23.52
N ALA A 608 2.07 -35.57 -24.73
CA ALA A 608 3.13 -35.99 -25.64
C ALA A 608 3.88 -34.81 -26.32
N MET A 609 3.40 -33.56 -26.18
CA MET A 609 4.03 -32.37 -26.78
C MET A 609 5.23 -31.84 -25.97
N ILE A 610 5.46 -32.36 -24.76
CA ILE A 610 6.58 -31.95 -23.91
C ILE A 610 7.66 -33.03 -23.82
N THR A 611 8.91 -32.63 -24.01
CA THR A 611 10.07 -33.49 -23.82
C THR A 611 10.25 -33.87 -22.35
N PRO A 612 11.01 -34.94 -22.00
CA PRO A 612 11.39 -35.23 -20.62
C PRO A 612 12.04 -34.02 -19.92
N GLU A 613 12.95 -33.31 -20.60
CA GLU A 613 13.61 -32.11 -20.09
C GLU A 613 12.62 -30.97 -19.80
N GLN A 614 11.65 -30.74 -20.70
CA GLN A 614 10.60 -29.75 -20.49
C GLN A 614 9.67 -30.11 -19.32
N ARG A 615 9.47 -31.40 -19.05
CA ARG A 615 8.72 -31.85 -17.85
C ARG A 615 9.46 -31.54 -16.57
N GLU A 616 10.76 -31.81 -16.51
CA GLU A 616 11.60 -31.45 -15.35
C GLU A 616 11.63 -29.93 -15.16
N ARG A 617 11.75 -29.17 -16.27
CA ARG A 617 11.66 -27.71 -16.25
C ARG A 617 10.32 -27.22 -15.73
N LYS A 618 9.19 -27.79 -16.19
CA LYS A 618 7.84 -27.47 -15.69
C LYS A 618 7.76 -27.67 -14.17
N GLN A 619 8.25 -28.82 -13.67
CA GLN A 619 8.23 -29.14 -12.24
C GLN A 619 9.03 -28.13 -11.41
N LEU A 620 10.22 -27.74 -11.88
CA LEU A 620 11.03 -26.72 -11.23
C LEU A 620 10.31 -25.36 -11.18
N LEU A 621 9.74 -24.92 -12.31
CA LEU A 621 8.99 -23.66 -12.37
C LEU A 621 7.74 -23.69 -11.50
N GLU A 622 7.05 -24.83 -11.42
CA GLU A 622 5.92 -25.03 -10.52
C GLU A 622 6.32 -24.90 -9.06
N GLN A 623 7.46 -25.48 -8.66
CA GLN A 623 8.01 -25.32 -7.30
C GLN A 623 8.32 -23.85 -6.99
N LYS A 624 8.90 -23.11 -7.93
CA LYS A 624 9.15 -21.66 -7.77
C LYS A 624 7.88 -20.85 -7.61
N LEU A 625 6.86 -21.15 -8.43
CA LEU A 625 5.55 -20.51 -8.31
C LEU A 625 4.92 -20.78 -6.95
N LYS A 626 4.83 -22.05 -6.55
CA LYS A 626 4.27 -22.47 -5.26
C LYS A 626 5.03 -21.85 -4.08
N ALA A 627 6.36 -21.82 -4.14
CA ALA A 627 7.19 -21.24 -3.09
C ALA A 627 6.95 -19.74 -2.96
N THR A 628 6.84 -19.02 -4.08
CA THR A 628 6.55 -17.58 -4.10
C THR A 628 5.18 -17.28 -3.51
N ILE A 629 4.15 -18.04 -3.92
CA ILE A 629 2.78 -17.88 -3.41
C ILE A 629 2.73 -18.15 -1.90
N GLN A 630 3.28 -19.27 -1.44
CA GLN A 630 3.27 -19.62 -0.02
C GLN A 630 4.08 -18.61 0.80
N TYR A 631 5.27 -18.21 0.36
CA TYR A 631 6.09 -17.21 1.05
C TYR A 631 5.34 -15.89 1.21
N PHE A 632 4.73 -15.39 0.12
CA PHE A 632 3.98 -14.14 0.15
C PHE A 632 2.74 -14.25 1.04
N ASN A 633 1.93 -15.30 0.87
CA ASN A 633 0.69 -15.46 1.62
C ASN A 633 0.95 -15.65 3.12
N GLU A 634 1.86 -16.55 3.51
CA GLU A 634 2.26 -16.74 4.92
C GLU A 634 2.92 -15.47 5.46
N GLY A 635 3.81 -14.84 4.69
CA GLY A 635 4.48 -13.60 5.09
C GLY A 635 3.50 -12.44 5.33
N MET A 636 2.47 -12.30 4.51
CA MET A 636 1.42 -11.30 4.69
C MET A 636 0.50 -11.67 5.86
N TRP A 637 0.08 -12.92 5.98
CA TRP A 637 -0.79 -13.37 7.07
C TRP A 637 -0.13 -13.25 8.43
N ASP A 638 1.06 -13.82 8.59
CA ASP A 638 1.77 -13.92 9.86
C ASP A 638 2.65 -12.70 10.15
N ASN A 639 2.67 -11.73 9.23
CA ASN A 639 3.50 -10.53 9.30
C ASN A 639 5.00 -10.87 9.39
N LYS A 640 5.44 -11.83 8.57
CA LYS A 640 6.79 -12.43 8.57
C LYS A 640 7.35 -12.51 7.16
N LEU A 641 7.21 -11.43 6.40
CA LEU A 641 7.78 -11.34 5.04
C LEU A 641 9.31 -11.25 5.06
N TYR A 642 9.91 -10.89 6.19
CA TYR A 642 11.34 -10.69 6.36
C TYR A 642 11.92 -11.71 7.35
N TYR A 643 13.12 -12.20 7.07
CA TYR A 643 13.78 -13.22 7.90
C TYR A 643 15.21 -12.84 8.25
N PRO A 644 15.70 -13.19 9.45
CA PRO A 644 17.07 -12.90 9.84
C PRO A 644 18.06 -13.48 8.83
N THR A 645 19.03 -12.67 8.41
CA THR A 645 20.17 -13.12 7.62
C THR A 645 21.04 -14.03 8.50
N ARG A 646 21.34 -15.24 8.02
CA ARG A 646 22.18 -16.22 8.73
C ARG A 646 23.64 -15.83 8.76
#